data_AF-A0A6L3A894-F1
#
_entry.id   AF-A0A6L3A894-F1
#
_cell.length_a   1.000
_cell.length_b   1.000
_cell.length_c   1.000
_cell.angle_alpha   90.00
_cell.angle_beta   90.00
_cell.angle_gamma   90.00
#
_symmetry.space_group_name_H-M   'P 1'
#
loop_
_entity.id
_entity.type
_entity.pdbx_description
1 polymer ?
#
loop_
_entity_poly.entity_id
_entity_poly.type
_entity_poly.pdbx_seq_one_letter_code
_entity_poly.pdbx_strand_id
1 'polypeptide(L)'
;MKQARQPAFRTPHPPHLRRASSLLRTLVVATATLTTLMVVFAIYQSAQKPRAPRQPSVQAAAIEPAALNGAAVPDDPPPSGGAVELAPNVRIGRGAGAVLSIYPPTGDQAIAEVEAQDWFPVREGGEEYKLIKPLIRLRARSGQRVNVRSDEGVIEINWIITGSGKRPEWRRGTLTGSVTVQIDRLTDKEREALPATERDLLAPWRLVTLQLESIAFDLEYNHVRIDGPFSLTSQDVDLEGADLEVRLDAAGENVETLSLAHGRKLVVRGSTEAFSLAELQSAGSAAQRTSWLEALRSGLAATGPGQAAPQPARQPEPAPAADALKLDEEGALVLQGSSSRNEASAPARTTTYQVRFEQDVRVAHERDGAEIGRLESGLLTILRDFVRGGAAAPPKQDAQPGDSPAPASDTLTVTWTGPLKVEAVDPLSQPSDAADRLHVTAVGAPVIIADPTGEARCDRLFFEREARKIRLEGSASSPIILDNAEQGRIEAVSLSTSAEGDRHTAVFTGPGKLVEVHPPPPDNAEASPVEDVSSASGAVPPGTIEFSDRLELDLARRTFTRYDVASLQTVTEDKVIPVEARFFGNTRMTDADNRVAANTMTVLFDPDARELRVRSLRADTAVDARLGADAARSITCERLEVDFNPAAGRIEPVEARAFGNVVASHGSGTLVAEDHVTFTFAKETRIVSGFNPLDACLEARRAGVDPSTLDWEALRRAGAVRNRTETHVYLQSLSARRGVVAKDDRRGLDLQAESLTCVLDADSQLVTATVDGRAEAWARVTIEDLTIEGPSIFVDVIQESARVDAPGRLTFLSLRDLDGRDLSEPAPMTVAWKTSMRFVGERNRAEFSGGVHAESGRHVFDAQELSIDFRDAPPPEGAVAPPRNWWILSDLVERPVARSPDRLTDRNRRKQPVFLTATGRVAAILANYDDSGTTLLSRSRLAGPALTLDLREGRPRQLLIEGEGTLSLEDYETASATPPAAGDRFLAVDASDDRSQTLITWRNNLIYDLDQNRATFTDSVQLQYLTGRYMVLAEELGLRPDNDAAEDEGRETTLDCDLMIVDFARGAAEEPVRPGAPAGMDARRIRQFRAKGAVRLNDAQLILTADDLAYNRPSQQLLLEGAAPRGAELFFRRPGSIPQRLTARRLSWDLVNQVGTIIEPLGTGGS
;
A
#
# COMPACT_ATOMS: atom_id res chain seq x y z
N MET A 1 48.47 7.20 -33.39
CA MET A 1 47.34 7.95 -33.97
C MET A 1 46.96 9.08 -33.02
N LYS A 2 46.94 10.31 -33.54
CA LYS A 2 46.69 11.56 -32.81
C LYS A 2 45.26 11.59 -32.28
N GLN A 3 45.06 11.69 -30.96
CA GLN A 3 43.79 12.11 -30.38
C GLN A 3 43.82 13.62 -30.19
N ALA A 4 42.99 14.30 -30.99
CA ALA A 4 42.75 15.72 -30.94
C ALA A 4 41.81 16.05 -29.77
N ARG A 5 42.28 16.96 -28.90
CA ARG A 5 41.46 17.69 -27.93
C ARG A 5 40.43 18.53 -28.69
N GLN A 6 39.15 18.36 -28.38
CA GLN A 6 38.10 19.35 -28.65
C GLN A 6 37.76 20.13 -27.37
N PRO A 7 37.50 21.45 -27.47
CA PRO A 7 37.40 22.36 -26.34
C PRO A 7 36.00 22.38 -25.71
N ALA A 8 35.98 22.61 -24.40
CA ALA A 8 34.79 22.84 -23.60
C ALA A 8 34.03 24.09 -24.08
N PHE A 9 32.79 23.89 -24.52
CA PHE A 9 31.82 24.97 -24.71
C PHE A 9 31.35 25.45 -23.32
N ARG A 10 31.80 26.64 -22.93
CA ARG A 10 31.16 27.45 -21.88
C ARG A 10 29.81 27.92 -22.41
N THR A 11 28.73 27.42 -21.83
CA THR A 11 27.40 28.02 -21.97
C THR A 11 27.33 29.31 -21.13
N PRO A 12 26.79 30.41 -21.66
CA PRO A 12 26.63 31.66 -20.93
C PRO A 12 25.50 31.55 -19.91
N HIS A 13 25.75 32.03 -18.69
CA HIS A 13 24.73 32.26 -17.65
C HIS A 13 23.60 33.15 -18.19
N PRO A 14 22.31 32.80 -17.99
CA PRO A 14 21.22 33.75 -18.20
C PRO A 14 21.20 34.78 -17.05
N PRO A 15 21.18 36.09 -17.32
CA PRO A 15 21.19 37.12 -16.30
C PRO A 15 19.79 37.69 -16.07
N HIS A 16 18.89 37.04 -15.32
CA HIS A 16 17.59 37.65 -15.00
C HIS A 16 17.05 37.23 -13.64
N LEU A 17 17.31 38.03 -12.60
CA LEU A 17 16.50 38.12 -11.38
C LEU A 17 16.76 39.47 -10.68
N ARG A 18 16.27 40.55 -11.30
CA ARG A 18 16.05 41.87 -10.64
C ARG A 18 14.98 42.64 -11.41
N ARG A 19 13.71 42.32 -11.18
CA ARG A 19 12.57 43.23 -11.48
C ARG A 19 11.46 42.98 -10.46
N ALA A 20 11.66 43.53 -9.26
CA ALA A 20 10.62 43.68 -8.24
C ALA A 20 10.60 45.17 -7.86
N SER A 21 9.89 45.99 -8.64
CA SER A 21 9.60 47.39 -8.29
C SER A 21 8.39 48.02 -9.00
N SER A 22 7.68 47.29 -9.87
CA SER A 22 6.40 47.76 -10.46
C SER A 22 5.18 47.42 -9.59
N LEU A 23 5.33 46.49 -8.65
CA LEU A 23 4.32 45.95 -7.74
C LEU A 23 3.78 46.94 -6.70
N LEU A 24 4.61 47.92 -6.32
CA LEU A 24 4.23 48.97 -5.38
C LEU A 24 3.28 49.99 -6.04
N ARG A 25 3.27 50.14 -7.37
CA ARG A 25 2.60 51.26 -8.05
C ARG A 25 1.09 51.08 -8.17
N THR A 26 0.60 49.90 -8.55
CA THR A 26 -0.82 49.70 -8.88
C THR A 26 -1.73 49.77 -7.67
N LEU A 27 -1.29 49.17 -6.55
CA LEU A 27 -2.05 49.24 -5.31
C LEU A 27 -1.84 50.56 -4.57
N VAL A 28 -0.66 51.18 -4.73
CA VAL A 28 -0.50 52.61 -4.44
C VAL A 28 -1.42 53.42 -5.33
N VAL A 29 -1.88 53.00 -6.51
CA VAL A 29 -2.89 53.79 -7.22
C VAL A 29 -4.31 53.53 -6.74
N ALA A 30 -4.75 52.31 -6.48
CA ALA A 30 -6.08 52.09 -5.91
C ALA A 30 -6.25 52.79 -4.57
N THR A 31 -5.22 52.66 -3.73
CA THR A 31 -5.12 53.37 -2.46
C THR A 31 -4.75 54.83 -2.69
N ALA A 32 -4.03 55.26 -3.73
CA ALA A 32 -3.84 56.67 -4.06
C ALA A 32 -5.07 57.29 -4.68
N THR A 33 -6.06 56.53 -5.13
CA THR A 33 -7.36 57.02 -5.60
C THR A 33 -8.27 57.25 -4.39
N LEU A 34 -8.19 56.36 -3.39
CA LEU A 34 -8.67 56.60 -2.02
C LEU A 34 -7.91 57.75 -1.34
N THR A 35 -6.59 57.84 -1.54
CA THR A 35 -5.73 58.96 -1.12
C THR A 35 -6.00 60.16 -2.01
N THR A 36 -6.66 60.00 -3.17
CA THR A 36 -7.07 61.11 -4.04
C THR A 36 -8.39 61.68 -3.52
N LEU A 37 -9.28 60.84 -2.98
CA LEU A 37 -10.38 61.24 -2.09
C LEU A 37 -9.85 61.89 -0.79
N MET A 38 -8.79 61.34 -0.18
CA MET A 38 -8.07 61.99 0.93
C MET A 38 -7.39 63.28 0.49
N VAL A 39 -6.95 63.39 -0.75
CA VAL A 39 -6.28 64.58 -1.31
C VAL A 39 -7.32 65.62 -1.67
N VAL A 40 -8.54 65.30 -2.13
CA VAL A 40 -9.67 66.24 -2.16
C VAL A 40 -9.86 66.89 -0.79
N PHE A 41 -9.69 66.09 0.26
CA PHE A 41 -9.83 66.55 1.64
C PHE A 41 -8.57 67.20 2.24
N ALA A 42 -7.37 66.74 1.90
CA ALA A 42 -6.09 67.30 2.34
C ALA A 42 -5.74 68.57 1.56
N ILE A 43 -6.27 68.72 0.34
CA ILE A 43 -6.31 69.95 -0.44
C ILE A 43 -7.14 70.99 0.29
N TYR A 44 -8.26 70.59 0.88
CA TYR A 44 -8.97 71.45 1.80
C TYR A 44 -8.12 71.79 3.04
N GLN A 45 -7.60 70.78 3.76
CA GLN A 45 -6.82 71.02 4.98
C GLN A 45 -5.55 71.85 4.77
N SER A 46 -5.01 71.86 3.55
CA SER A 46 -3.86 72.69 3.22
C SER A 46 -4.10 74.20 3.29
N ALA A 47 -5.36 74.63 3.42
CA ALA A 47 -5.72 76.02 3.66
C ALA A 47 -5.46 76.52 5.10
N GLN A 48 -5.30 75.62 6.08
CA GLN A 48 -5.11 75.97 7.49
C GLN A 48 -3.77 75.46 8.05
N LYS A 49 -3.11 76.31 8.86
CA LYS A 49 -1.90 75.94 9.63
C LYS A 49 -2.29 75.23 10.93
N PRO A 50 -1.59 74.18 11.38
CA PRO A 50 -1.83 73.60 12.69
C PRO A 50 -1.49 74.60 13.79
N ARG A 51 -2.42 74.80 14.73
CA ARG A 51 -2.17 75.51 15.99
C ARG A 51 -2.04 74.48 17.10
N ALA A 52 -1.08 74.67 18.00
CA ALA A 52 -0.88 73.77 19.15
C ALA A 52 -2.18 73.60 19.96
N PRO A 53 -2.52 72.39 20.41
CA PRO A 53 -3.77 72.15 21.11
C PRO A 53 -3.78 72.89 22.47
N ARG A 54 -4.79 73.73 22.69
CA ARG A 54 -5.22 74.12 24.04
C ARG A 54 -6.19 73.04 24.51
N GLN A 55 -5.86 72.36 25.61
CA GLN A 55 -6.80 71.50 26.33
C GLN A 55 -8.02 72.32 26.79
N PRO A 56 -9.26 71.92 26.45
CA PRO A 56 -10.44 72.28 27.21
C PRO A 56 -10.76 71.14 28.18
N SER A 57 -10.72 71.43 29.48
CA SER A 57 -11.30 70.57 30.52
C SER A 57 -12.77 70.93 30.72
N VAL A 58 -13.70 70.26 30.01
CA VAL A 58 -15.11 70.15 30.43
C VAL A 58 -15.67 68.80 29.93
N GLN A 59 -16.21 68.00 30.85
CA GLN A 59 -17.02 66.82 30.56
C GLN A 59 -18.23 67.20 29.69
N ALA A 60 -18.31 66.65 28.48
CA ALA A 60 -19.51 66.69 27.66
C ALA A 60 -20.33 65.42 27.91
N ALA A 61 -21.51 65.60 28.51
CA ALA A 61 -22.56 64.60 28.54
C ALA A 61 -23.07 64.34 27.12
N ALA A 62 -23.42 63.09 26.83
CA ALA A 62 -24.00 62.67 25.55
C ALA A 62 -25.26 63.49 25.25
N ILE A 63 -25.23 64.23 24.14
CA ILE A 63 -26.40 64.84 23.52
C ILE A 63 -26.82 63.89 22.39
N GLU A 64 -28.03 63.33 22.49
CA GLU A 64 -28.71 62.65 21.38
C GLU A 64 -28.82 63.60 20.17
N PRO A 65 -28.55 63.14 18.94
CA PRO A 65 -28.81 63.92 17.76
C PRO A 65 -30.33 64.08 17.59
N ALA A 66 -30.82 65.31 17.76
CA ALA A 66 -32.19 65.67 17.41
C ALA A 66 -32.41 65.38 15.92
N ALA A 67 -33.41 64.55 15.62
CA ALA A 67 -33.87 64.29 14.27
C ALA A 67 -34.18 65.61 13.55
N LEU A 68 -33.45 65.88 12.46
CA LEU A 68 -33.82 66.88 11.46
C LEU A 68 -35.05 66.34 10.71
N ASN A 69 -36.24 66.54 11.30
CA ASN A 69 -37.48 66.42 10.56
C ASN A 69 -37.48 67.49 9.46
N GLY A 70 -37.63 67.04 8.22
CA GLY A 70 -37.75 67.90 7.04
C GLY A 70 -38.93 68.86 7.20
N ALA A 71 -38.63 70.09 7.58
CA ALA A 71 -39.52 71.21 7.36
C ALA A 71 -39.37 71.64 5.89
N ALA A 72 -40.46 71.54 5.14
CA ALA A 72 -40.55 72.13 3.81
C ALA A 72 -40.15 73.61 3.87
N VAL A 73 -39.24 74.01 2.99
CA VAL A 73 -38.82 75.41 2.78
C VAL A 73 -40.06 76.24 2.42
N PRO A 74 -40.39 77.30 3.17
CA PRO A 74 -41.39 78.28 2.73
C PRO A 74 -40.84 79.05 1.52
N ASP A 75 -41.63 79.13 0.43
CA ASP A 75 -41.38 79.99 -0.75
C ASP A 75 -41.56 81.49 -0.42
N ASP A 76 -40.90 81.99 0.63
CA ASP A 76 -40.83 83.44 0.87
C ASP A 76 -39.76 84.08 -0.04
N PRO A 77 -40.06 85.22 -0.71
CA PRO A 77 -39.07 85.91 -1.52
C PRO A 77 -37.89 86.37 -0.65
N PRO A 78 -36.64 86.27 -1.14
CA PRO A 78 -35.47 86.58 -0.33
C PRO A 78 -35.52 88.04 0.16
N PRO A 79 -35.18 88.30 1.43
CA PRO A 79 -35.05 89.66 1.94
C PRO A 79 -34.03 90.44 1.09
N SER A 80 -34.35 91.70 0.78
CA SER A 80 -33.47 92.63 0.07
C SER A 80 -32.11 92.72 0.77
N GLY A 81 -31.08 92.12 0.14
CA GLY A 81 -29.83 91.72 0.77
C GLY A 81 -28.95 92.84 1.33
N GLY A 82 -28.49 92.63 2.57
CA GLY A 82 -27.39 93.39 3.17
C GLY A 82 -26.07 93.05 2.48
N ALA A 83 -25.31 94.08 2.11
CA ALA A 83 -24.00 93.92 1.51
C ALA A 83 -22.97 93.42 2.56
N VAL A 84 -22.08 92.52 2.15
CA VAL A 84 -21.06 91.91 3.02
C VAL A 84 -19.86 92.84 3.14
N GLU A 85 -19.51 93.23 4.36
CA GLU A 85 -18.38 94.13 4.64
C GLU A 85 -17.07 93.35 4.79
N LEU A 86 -16.22 93.39 3.75
CA LEU A 86 -14.92 92.70 3.72
C LEU A 86 -13.82 93.47 4.47
N ALA A 87 -13.92 94.79 4.47
CA ALA A 87 -13.02 95.71 5.15
C ALA A 87 -13.82 96.96 5.55
N PRO A 88 -13.35 97.78 6.51
CA PRO A 88 -14.00 99.06 6.81
C PRO A 88 -14.19 99.85 5.51
N ASN A 89 -15.45 100.03 5.09
CA ASN A 89 -15.88 100.69 3.84
C ASN A 89 -15.86 99.89 2.52
N VAL A 90 -15.59 98.58 2.52
CA VAL A 90 -15.72 97.73 1.31
C VAL A 90 -16.88 96.76 1.48
N ARG A 91 -18.00 97.08 0.82
CA ARG A 91 -19.22 96.27 0.83
C ARG A 91 -19.38 95.58 -0.53
N ILE A 92 -19.40 94.25 -0.56
CA ILE A 92 -19.76 93.50 -1.76
C ILE A 92 -21.23 93.12 -1.66
N GLY A 93 -22.05 93.65 -2.56
CA GLY A 93 -23.44 93.24 -2.73
C GLY A 93 -23.55 91.93 -3.53
N ARG A 94 -24.77 91.38 -3.63
CA ARG A 94 -25.08 90.28 -4.56
C ARG A 94 -24.42 90.52 -5.91
N GLY A 95 -23.68 89.54 -6.43
CA GLY A 95 -22.89 89.72 -7.64
C GLY A 95 -22.90 88.46 -8.50
N ALA A 96 -23.29 88.62 -9.77
CA ALA A 96 -23.13 87.58 -10.76
C ALA A 96 -21.65 87.44 -11.16
N GLY A 97 -21.14 86.21 -11.27
CA GLY A 97 -19.76 85.92 -11.71
C GLY A 97 -18.68 86.30 -10.70
N ALA A 98 -18.96 86.21 -9.39
CA ALA A 98 -17.99 86.50 -8.35
C ALA A 98 -16.90 85.41 -8.28
N VAL A 99 -15.64 85.82 -8.18
CA VAL A 99 -14.49 84.94 -7.92
C VAL A 99 -13.89 85.31 -6.56
N LEU A 100 -13.87 84.36 -5.63
CA LEU A 100 -13.23 84.47 -4.32
C LEU A 100 -11.93 83.66 -4.33
N SER A 101 -10.79 84.33 -4.29
CA SER A 101 -9.47 83.68 -4.21
C SER A 101 -8.91 83.76 -2.78
N ILE A 102 -8.51 82.61 -2.23
CA ILE A 102 -7.92 82.47 -0.90
C ILE A 102 -6.43 82.15 -1.08
N TYR A 103 -5.57 82.96 -0.48
CA TYR A 103 -4.12 82.80 -0.54
C TYR A 103 -3.58 82.23 0.78
N PRO A 104 -2.49 81.44 0.75
CA PRO A 104 -1.79 81.01 1.95
C PRO A 104 -1.05 82.21 2.58
N PRO A 105 -0.67 82.15 3.87
CA PRO A 105 -0.03 83.27 4.55
C PRO A 105 1.32 83.72 3.94
N THR A 106 1.96 82.86 3.15
CA THR A 106 3.33 83.05 2.64
C THR A 106 3.48 82.62 1.17
N GLY A 107 2.46 82.79 0.33
CA GLY A 107 2.54 82.45 -1.10
C GLY A 107 1.70 83.38 -1.99
N ASP A 108 2.11 83.50 -3.24
CA ASP A 108 1.48 84.30 -4.30
C ASP A 108 0.43 83.53 -5.11
N GLN A 109 0.29 82.23 -4.87
CA GLN A 109 -0.65 81.36 -5.55
C GLN A 109 -1.85 81.05 -4.65
N ALA A 110 -3.07 81.18 -5.20
CA ALA A 110 -4.28 80.85 -4.47
C ALA A 110 -4.30 79.35 -4.13
N ILE A 111 -4.61 79.04 -2.88
CA ILE A 111 -4.85 77.67 -2.38
C ILE A 111 -6.28 77.21 -2.66
N ALA A 112 -7.20 78.17 -2.80
CA ALA A 112 -8.59 77.92 -3.17
C ALA A 112 -9.14 79.11 -3.97
N GLU A 113 -9.95 78.85 -4.98
CA GLU A 113 -10.72 79.82 -5.74
C GLU A 113 -12.17 79.33 -5.86
N VAL A 114 -13.14 80.18 -5.58
CA VAL A 114 -14.57 79.87 -5.76
C VAL A 114 -15.12 80.83 -6.78
N GLU A 115 -15.53 80.31 -7.93
CA GLU A 115 -16.22 81.03 -8.98
C GLU A 115 -17.69 80.61 -8.95
N ALA A 116 -18.63 81.53 -8.79
CA ALA A 116 -20.06 81.21 -8.79
C ALA A 116 -20.84 82.11 -9.75
N GLN A 117 -21.86 81.55 -10.40
CA GLN A 117 -22.73 82.33 -11.29
C GLN A 117 -23.49 83.40 -10.50
N ASP A 118 -23.99 83.08 -9.31
CA ASP A 118 -24.62 84.02 -8.36
C ASP A 118 -24.35 83.54 -6.93
N TRP A 119 -24.46 84.43 -5.95
CA TRP A 119 -24.30 84.08 -4.53
C TRP A 119 -25.10 84.98 -3.59
N PHE A 120 -25.49 84.42 -2.43
CA PHE A 120 -26.35 85.08 -1.45
C PHE A 120 -25.98 84.68 -0.01
N PRO A 121 -25.95 85.61 0.95
CA PRO A 121 -25.90 85.22 2.37
C PRO A 121 -27.22 84.56 2.79
N VAL A 122 -27.15 83.44 3.52
CA VAL A 122 -28.33 82.66 3.97
C VAL A 122 -28.84 83.15 5.34
N ARG A 123 -27.95 83.66 6.20
CA ARG A 123 -28.27 84.16 7.56
C ARG A 123 -27.81 85.60 7.74
N GLU A 124 -28.52 86.37 8.58
CA GLU A 124 -28.21 87.78 8.91
C GLU A 124 -26.84 88.02 9.59
N GLY A 125 -26.03 86.98 9.82
CA GLY A 125 -24.65 87.09 10.33
C GLY A 125 -23.54 87.08 9.28
N GLY A 126 -23.85 86.78 8.00
CA GLY A 126 -22.83 86.76 6.93
C GLY A 126 -21.79 85.63 7.06
N GLU A 127 -22.14 84.54 7.74
CA GLU A 127 -21.27 83.36 7.89
C GLU A 127 -21.64 82.23 6.91
N GLU A 128 -22.91 82.13 6.49
CA GLU A 128 -23.36 81.13 5.52
C GLU A 128 -23.73 81.76 4.17
N TYR A 129 -23.26 81.15 3.08
CA TYR A 129 -23.40 81.65 1.71
C TYR A 129 -23.96 80.57 0.80
N LYS A 130 -25.09 80.84 0.12
CA LYS A 130 -25.61 80.04 -0.99
C LYS A 130 -24.92 80.46 -2.29
N LEU A 131 -24.45 79.49 -3.06
CA LEU A 131 -23.75 79.62 -4.33
C LEU A 131 -24.58 78.95 -5.42
N ILE A 132 -24.73 79.60 -6.57
CA ILE A 132 -25.41 79.05 -7.76
C ILE A 132 -24.35 78.74 -8.83
N LYS A 133 -24.37 77.50 -9.32
CA LYS A 133 -23.36 76.92 -10.22
C LYS A 133 -21.91 77.16 -9.80
N PRO A 134 -21.52 76.81 -8.56
CA PRO A 134 -20.15 77.04 -8.12
C PRO A 134 -19.16 76.14 -8.87
N LEU A 135 -18.01 76.72 -9.19
CA LEU A 135 -16.78 76.08 -9.61
C LEU A 135 -15.71 76.40 -8.56
N ILE A 136 -15.38 75.40 -7.75
CA ILE A 136 -14.38 75.50 -6.71
C ILE A 136 -13.08 74.89 -7.24
N ARG A 137 -12.02 75.69 -7.37
CA ARG A 137 -10.67 75.23 -7.70
C ARG A 137 -9.84 75.22 -6.44
N LEU A 138 -9.28 74.08 -6.06
CA LEU A 138 -8.44 73.93 -4.89
C LEU A 138 -7.06 73.40 -5.27
N ARG A 139 -6.05 73.73 -4.47
CA ARG A 139 -4.68 73.26 -4.68
C ARG A 139 -4.09 72.62 -3.42
N ALA A 140 -3.47 71.47 -3.60
CA ALA A 140 -2.89 70.68 -2.53
C ALA A 140 -1.58 71.23 -2.01
N ARG A 141 -1.21 70.82 -0.79
CA ARG A 141 0.19 70.87 -0.33
C ARG A 141 1.15 70.17 -1.29
N SER A 142 0.73 69.09 -1.93
CA SER A 142 1.52 68.36 -2.94
C SER A 142 1.56 69.04 -4.32
N GLY A 143 0.77 70.10 -4.52
CA GLY A 143 0.60 70.77 -5.81
C GLY A 143 -0.49 70.18 -6.71
N GLN A 144 -1.17 69.13 -6.29
CA GLN A 144 -2.32 68.57 -7.03
C GLN A 144 -3.46 69.58 -7.13
N ARG A 145 -4.18 69.59 -8.25
CA ARG A 145 -5.30 70.51 -8.52
C ARG A 145 -6.62 69.75 -8.39
N VAL A 146 -7.59 70.32 -7.66
CA VAL A 146 -8.97 69.80 -7.58
C VAL A 146 -9.91 70.83 -8.16
N ASN A 147 -10.84 70.38 -9.00
CA ASN A 147 -11.96 71.18 -9.48
C ASN A 147 -13.26 70.54 -9.02
N VAL A 148 -14.11 71.28 -8.32
CA VAL A 148 -15.45 70.85 -7.91
C VAL A 148 -16.49 71.71 -8.61
N ARG A 149 -17.46 71.09 -9.28
CA ARG A 149 -18.61 71.74 -9.91
C ARG A 149 -19.89 71.22 -9.29
N SER A 150 -20.90 72.07 -9.11
CA SER A 150 -22.26 71.66 -8.73
C SER A 150 -23.30 72.62 -9.28
N ASP A 151 -24.59 72.27 -9.17
CA ASP A 151 -25.70 73.16 -9.52
C ASP A 151 -25.96 74.21 -8.44
N GLU A 152 -25.90 73.80 -7.17
CA GLU A 152 -26.01 74.67 -5.99
C GLU A 152 -24.99 74.29 -4.91
N GLY A 153 -24.71 75.23 -4.01
CA GLY A 153 -23.89 74.98 -2.82
C GLY A 153 -24.23 75.92 -1.68
N VAL A 154 -24.02 75.49 -0.44
CA VAL A 154 -24.06 76.32 0.76
C VAL A 154 -22.75 76.14 1.51
N ILE A 155 -22.03 77.23 1.77
CA ILE A 155 -20.75 77.19 2.49
C ILE A 155 -20.80 78.09 3.73
N GLU A 156 -20.24 77.61 4.85
CA GLU A 156 -20.01 78.39 6.05
C GLU A 156 -18.55 78.85 6.11
N ILE A 157 -18.36 80.16 6.20
CA ILE A 157 -17.07 80.83 6.27
C ILE A 157 -16.91 81.43 7.68
N ASN A 158 -15.90 80.96 8.39
CA ASN A 158 -15.43 81.58 9.61
C ASN A 158 -14.42 82.68 9.26
N TRP A 159 -14.59 83.88 9.82
CA TRP A 159 -13.69 85.00 9.58
C TRP A 159 -12.66 85.11 10.69
N ILE A 160 -11.43 84.68 10.42
CA ILE A 160 -10.33 84.82 11.39
C ILE A 160 -9.76 86.22 11.28
N ILE A 161 -9.83 86.98 12.37
CA ILE A 161 -9.16 88.28 12.48
C ILE A 161 -7.66 88.02 12.64
N THR A 162 -6.90 88.29 11.58
CA THR A 162 -5.44 88.30 11.60
C THR A 162 -4.95 89.74 11.75
N GLY A 163 -3.69 89.92 12.17
CA GLY A 163 -3.07 91.26 12.26
C GLY A 163 -3.05 92.03 10.94
N SER A 164 -3.31 91.37 9.81
CA SER A 164 -3.38 91.94 8.46
C SER A 164 -4.81 92.03 7.88
N GLY A 165 -5.86 91.73 8.65
CA GLY A 165 -7.26 91.78 8.20
C GLY A 165 -8.06 90.52 8.52
N LYS A 166 -9.35 90.50 8.15
CA LYS A 166 -10.20 89.31 8.24
C LYS A 166 -9.83 88.34 7.11
N ARG A 167 -9.49 87.09 7.45
CA ARG A 167 -9.23 86.02 6.49
C ARG A 167 -10.40 85.03 6.52
N PRO A 168 -11.01 84.70 5.37
CA PRO A 168 -12.05 83.67 5.32
C PRO A 168 -11.40 82.29 5.47
N GLU A 169 -11.95 81.48 6.37
CA GLU A 169 -11.63 80.07 6.50
C GLU A 169 -12.93 79.29 6.43
N TRP A 170 -13.02 78.37 5.46
CA TRP A 170 -14.23 77.57 5.31
C TRP A 170 -14.30 76.53 6.43
N ARG A 171 -15.47 76.42 7.05
CA ARG A 171 -15.69 75.52 8.19
C ARG A 171 -16.47 74.28 7.80
N ARG A 172 -17.57 74.46 7.06
CA ARG A 172 -18.41 73.38 6.55
C ARG A 172 -19.14 73.82 5.31
N GLY A 173 -19.69 72.87 4.56
CA GLY A 173 -20.54 73.18 3.42
C GLY A 173 -21.20 71.96 2.82
N THR A 174 -22.18 72.23 1.96
CA THR A 174 -22.96 71.23 1.22
C THR A 174 -23.06 71.67 -0.23
N LEU A 175 -22.71 70.81 -1.17
CA LEU A 175 -22.91 71.01 -2.60
C LEU A 175 -23.95 70.01 -3.09
N THR A 176 -24.86 70.44 -3.95
CA THR A 176 -26.00 69.64 -4.43
C THR A 176 -26.22 69.85 -5.92
N GLY A 177 -26.68 68.78 -6.60
CA GLY A 177 -27.01 68.76 -8.01
C GLY A 177 -25.78 68.59 -8.91
N SER A 178 -25.76 67.49 -9.65
CA SER A 178 -24.76 67.16 -10.69
C SER A 178 -23.31 67.39 -10.26
N VAL A 179 -22.98 67.06 -9.01
CA VAL A 179 -21.68 67.42 -8.44
C VAL A 179 -20.60 66.59 -9.12
N THR A 180 -19.58 67.27 -9.64
CA THR A 180 -18.42 66.65 -10.28
C THR A 180 -17.14 67.15 -9.62
N VAL A 181 -16.36 66.24 -9.04
CA VAL A 181 -15.03 66.51 -8.49
C VAL A 181 -13.98 65.89 -9.41
N GLN A 182 -13.04 66.69 -9.90
CA GLN A 182 -11.92 66.25 -10.73
C GLN A 182 -10.61 66.54 -10.02
N ILE A 183 -9.78 65.52 -9.81
CA ILE A 183 -8.45 65.68 -9.22
C ILE A 183 -7.38 65.34 -10.24
N ASP A 184 -6.50 66.29 -10.51
CA ASP A 184 -5.27 66.09 -11.26
C ASP A 184 -4.20 65.48 -10.34
N ARG A 185 -3.78 64.25 -10.65
CA ARG A 185 -2.80 63.49 -9.86
C ARG A 185 -1.41 64.09 -9.86
N LEU A 186 -1.08 65.00 -10.78
CA LEU A 186 0.24 65.60 -10.88
C LEU A 186 0.57 66.50 -9.69
N THR A 187 1.69 66.21 -9.03
CA THR A 187 2.32 67.15 -8.10
C THR A 187 2.92 68.34 -8.84
N ASP A 188 3.22 69.43 -8.13
CA ASP A 188 3.87 70.60 -8.77
C ASP A 188 5.19 70.22 -9.42
N LYS A 189 5.98 69.36 -8.77
CA LYS A 189 7.25 68.86 -9.29
C LYS A 189 7.09 68.03 -10.57
N GLU A 190 6.10 67.14 -10.61
CA GLU A 190 5.81 66.34 -11.80
C GLU A 190 5.25 67.21 -12.93
N ARG A 191 4.41 68.18 -12.60
CA ARG A 191 3.86 69.15 -13.56
C ARG A 191 4.95 70.02 -14.16
N GLU A 192 5.92 70.48 -13.36
CA GLU A 192 7.08 71.23 -13.85
C GLU A 192 7.97 70.40 -14.78
N ALA A 193 8.04 69.08 -14.56
CA ALA A 193 8.79 68.17 -15.41
C ALA A 193 8.14 67.92 -16.78
N LEU A 194 6.85 68.23 -16.95
CA LEU A 194 6.15 68.11 -18.23
C LEU A 194 6.44 69.31 -19.16
N PRO A 195 6.38 69.11 -20.50
CA PRO A 195 6.44 70.19 -21.48
C PRO A 195 5.39 71.26 -21.19
N ALA A 196 5.71 72.54 -21.41
CA ALA A 196 4.83 73.67 -21.09
C ALA A 196 3.41 73.52 -21.67
N THR A 197 3.27 72.94 -22.86
CA THR A 197 1.99 72.67 -23.54
C THR A 197 1.14 71.60 -22.85
N GLU A 198 1.75 70.73 -22.03
CA GLU A 198 1.08 69.64 -21.32
C GLU A 198 0.80 69.93 -19.85
N ARG A 199 1.40 71.00 -19.29
CA ARG A 199 1.30 71.32 -17.85
C ARG A 199 -0.12 71.61 -17.37
N ASP A 200 -0.94 72.18 -18.25
CA ASP A 200 -2.32 72.58 -17.95
C ASP A 200 -3.37 71.68 -18.62
N LEU A 201 -2.95 70.66 -19.38
CA LEU A 201 -3.87 69.70 -19.99
C LEU A 201 -4.33 68.65 -18.97
N LEU A 202 -5.63 68.68 -18.66
CA LEU A 202 -6.33 67.67 -17.87
C LEU A 202 -6.52 66.40 -18.72
N ALA A 203 -5.46 65.59 -18.84
CA ALA A 203 -5.52 64.34 -19.60
C ALA A 203 -6.36 63.29 -18.85
N PRO A 204 -7.31 62.57 -19.50
CA PRO A 204 -8.22 61.65 -18.82
C PRO A 204 -7.55 60.59 -17.94
N TRP A 205 -6.41 60.05 -18.35
CA TRP A 205 -5.66 59.05 -17.59
C TRP A 205 -4.96 59.62 -16.33
N ARG A 206 -4.82 60.94 -16.21
CA ARG A 206 -4.26 61.62 -15.03
C ARG A 206 -5.33 62.03 -14.02
N LEU A 207 -6.59 61.98 -14.42
CA LEU A 207 -7.70 62.49 -13.63
C LEU A 207 -8.31 61.38 -12.79
N VAL A 208 -8.63 61.74 -11.55
CA VAL A 208 -9.63 61.04 -10.76
C VAL A 208 -10.91 61.86 -10.85
N THR A 209 -11.97 61.29 -11.41
CA THR A 209 -13.27 61.95 -11.56
C THR A 209 -14.26 61.29 -10.63
N LEU A 210 -14.94 62.08 -9.81
CA LEU A 210 -15.99 61.65 -8.91
C LEU A 210 -17.28 62.38 -9.30
N GLN A 211 -18.34 61.64 -9.59
CA GLN A 211 -19.68 62.13 -9.94
C GLN A 211 -20.66 61.71 -8.85
N LEU A 212 -21.46 62.65 -8.33
CA LEU A 212 -22.36 62.43 -7.20
C LEU A 212 -23.51 63.45 -7.19
N GLU A 213 -24.55 63.17 -6.40
CA GLU A 213 -25.71 64.08 -6.28
C GLU A 213 -25.51 65.15 -5.21
N SER A 214 -24.99 64.77 -4.04
CA SER A 214 -24.69 65.72 -2.95
C SER A 214 -23.45 65.35 -2.14
N ILE A 215 -22.64 66.35 -1.80
CA ILE A 215 -21.48 66.22 -0.90
C ILE A 215 -21.57 67.26 0.21
N ALA A 216 -21.49 66.81 1.45
CA ALA A 216 -21.31 67.60 2.65
C ALA A 216 -19.87 67.44 3.16
N PHE A 217 -19.27 68.52 3.65
CA PHE A 217 -17.95 68.50 4.26
C PHE A 217 -17.95 69.34 5.53
N ASP A 218 -17.21 68.87 6.53
CA ASP A 218 -16.93 69.54 7.79
C ASP A 218 -15.48 69.26 8.18
N LEU A 219 -14.62 70.25 8.07
CA LEU A 219 -13.19 70.08 8.38
C LEU A 219 -12.81 70.57 9.76
N GLU A 220 -13.74 71.09 10.53
CA GLU A 220 -13.48 71.16 11.95
C GLU A 220 -13.32 69.73 12.51
N TYR A 221 -14.12 68.81 11.97
CA TYR A 221 -14.12 67.39 12.36
C TYR A 221 -13.47 66.45 11.35
N ASN A 222 -12.78 66.98 10.35
CA ASN A 222 -12.13 66.20 9.30
C ASN A 222 -13.04 65.15 8.62
N HIS A 223 -14.30 65.53 8.39
CA HIS A 223 -15.39 64.65 8.00
C HIS A 223 -15.99 65.05 6.64
N VAL A 224 -16.16 64.08 5.74
CA VAL A 224 -16.90 64.23 4.46
C VAL A 224 -18.03 63.22 4.44
N ARG A 225 -19.19 63.65 3.97
CA ARG A 225 -20.34 62.78 3.71
C ARG A 225 -20.85 63.00 2.29
N ILE A 226 -21.06 61.94 1.54
CA ILE A 226 -21.72 61.95 0.23
C ILE A 226 -23.02 61.19 0.43
N ASP A 227 -24.15 61.86 0.21
CA ASP A 227 -25.47 61.25 0.35
C ASP A 227 -25.93 60.73 -1.03
N GLY A 228 -26.44 59.50 -1.10
CA GLY A 228 -26.91 58.90 -2.35
C GLY A 228 -25.80 58.29 -3.24
N PRO A 229 -26.14 57.92 -4.49
CA PRO A 229 -25.23 57.19 -5.37
C PRO A 229 -24.09 58.08 -5.89
N PHE A 230 -22.90 57.50 -6.02
CA PHE A 230 -21.76 58.14 -6.65
C PHE A 230 -20.97 57.14 -7.51
N SER A 231 -20.20 57.69 -8.46
CA SER A 231 -19.22 56.95 -9.24
C SER A 231 -17.88 57.67 -9.24
N LEU A 232 -16.82 56.93 -8.94
CA LEU A 232 -15.43 57.36 -9.03
C LEU A 232 -14.76 56.60 -10.18
N THR A 233 -14.01 57.31 -11.01
CA THR A 233 -13.28 56.77 -12.16
C THR A 233 -11.86 57.33 -12.14
N SER A 234 -10.88 56.45 -12.27
CA SER A 234 -9.44 56.72 -12.33
C SER A 234 -8.79 55.73 -13.30
N GLN A 235 -7.56 56.02 -13.74
CA GLN A 235 -6.81 55.11 -14.61
C GLN A 235 -6.71 53.70 -14.02
N ASP A 236 -6.53 53.61 -12.71
CA ASP A 236 -6.23 52.36 -12.03
C ASP A 236 -7.41 51.85 -11.20
N VAL A 237 -8.46 52.66 -10.98
CA VAL A 237 -9.63 52.26 -10.18
C VAL A 237 -10.93 52.88 -10.66
N ASP A 238 -11.99 52.08 -10.70
CA ASP A 238 -13.38 52.56 -10.68
C ASP A 238 -14.08 52.10 -9.40
N LEU A 239 -14.89 52.96 -8.79
CA LEU A 239 -15.67 52.64 -7.60
C LEU A 239 -17.08 53.21 -7.73
N GLU A 240 -18.09 52.38 -7.54
CA GLU A 240 -19.51 52.74 -7.50
C GLU A 240 -20.10 52.32 -6.15
N GLY A 241 -20.87 53.22 -5.53
CA GLY A 241 -21.52 52.97 -4.25
C GLY A 241 -22.53 54.06 -3.90
N ALA A 242 -23.04 54.01 -2.67
CA ALA A 242 -23.86 55.08 -2.09
C ALA A 242 -23.51 55.33 -0.62
N ASP A 243 -23.81 56.54 -0.17
CA ASP A 243 -23.71 56.97 1.22
C ASP A 243 -22.28 56.83 1.79
N LEU A 244 -21.33 57.57 1.19
CA LEU A 244 -19.91 57.56 1.58
C LEU A 244 -19.66 58.52 2.74
N GLU A 245 -19.14 58.02 3.86
CA GLU A 245 -18.60 58.79 4.97
C GLU A 245 -17.08 58.59 5.05
N VAL A 246 -16.34 59.68 5.22
CA VAL A 246 -14.88 59.68 5.35
C VAL A 246 -14.47 60.55 6.52
N ARG A 247 -13.68 60.02 7.45
CA ARG A 247 -13.07 60.76 8.57
C ARG A 247 -11.56 60.63 8.51
N LEU A 248 -10.86 61.74 8.70
CA LEU A 248 -9.40 61.73 8.80
C LEU A 248 -8.95 61.85 10.24
N ASP A 249 -7.73 61.39 10.49
CA ASP A 249 -7.06 61.63 11.76
C ASP A 249 -6.90 63.14 12.05
N ALA A 250 -6.56 63.49 13.30
CA ALA A 250 -6.40 64.88 13.73
C ALA A 250 -5.29 65.65 12.98
N ALA A 251 -4.34 64.93 12.37
CA ALA A 251 -3.30 65.52 11.52
C ALA A 251 -3.80 65.75 10.07
N GLY A 252 -4.91 65.10 9.70
CA GLY A 252 -5.47 65.10 8.35
C GLY A 252 -4.63 64.40 7.32
N GLU A 253 -3.75 63.52 7.77
CA GLU A 253 -2.77 62.89 6.91
C GLU A 253 -3.16 61.46 6.54
N ASN A 254 -4.01 60.81 7.35
CA ASN A 254 -4.42 59.44 7.15
C ASN A 254 -5.94 59.30 7.28
N VAL A 255 -6.51 58.32 6.59
CA VAL A 255 -7.91 57.91 6.78
C VAL A 255 -7.99 57.34 8.19
N GLU A 256 -8.87 57.84 9.04
CA GLU A 256 -9.19 57.16 10.29
C GLU A 256 -10.25 56.09 10.01
N THR A 257 -11.36 56.52 9.39
CA THR A 257 -12.45 55.65 8.95
C THR A 257 -13.00 56.09 7.60
N LEU A 258 -13.27 55.15 6.70
CA LEU A 258 -14.07 55.36 5.50
C LEU A 258 -15.16 54.29 5.46
N SER A 259 -16.40 54.69 5.23
CA SER A 259 -17.53 53.76 5.18
C SER A 259 -18.49 54.06 4.03
N LEU A 260 -18.96 53.02 3.36
CA LEU A 260 -20.10 53.06 2.44
C LEU A 260 -21.23 52.27 3.07
N ALA A 261 -22.45 52.81 3.07
CA ALA A 261 -23.61 52.03 3.50
C ALA A 261 -23.98 50.96 2.46
N HIS A 262 -23.84 51.27 1.17
CA HIS A 262 -24.24 50.39 0.07
C HIS A 262 -23.15 50.30 -1.01
N GLY A 263 -22.57 49.10 -1.13
CA GLY A 263 -21.66 48.75 -2.21
C GLY A 263 -22.34 48.52 -3.55
N ARG A 264 -21.57 48.67 -4.64
CA ARG A 264 -21.94 48.12 -5.95
C ARG A 264 -20.77 47.44 -6.63
N LYS A 265 -19.72 48.20 -6.95
CA LYS A 265 -18.64 47.73 -7.81
C LYS A 265 -17.34 48.48 -7.55
N LEU A 266 -16.23 47.75 -7.49
CA LEU A 266 -14.86 48.26 -7.42
C LEU A 266 -14.05 47.52 -8.48
N VAL A 267 -13.54 48.24 -9.48
CA VAL A 267 -12.66 47.68 -10.52
C VAL A 267 -11.27 48.22 -10.27
N VAL A 268 -10.27 47.36 -10.16
CA VAL A 268 -8.85 47.72 -10.05
C VAL A 268 -8.13 47.26 -11.31
N ARG A 269 -7.47 48.20 -11.99
CA ARG A 269 -6.73 47.97 -13.25
C ARG A 269 -5.23 48.11 -13.03
N GLY A 270 -4.43 47.26 -13.69
CA GLY A 270 -2.97 47.30 -13.67
C GLY A 270 -2.36 46.06 -13.01
N SER A 271 -1.07 46.07 -12.63
CA SER A 271 -0.42 44.91 -12.00
C SER A 271 -1.18 44.48 -10.74
N THR A 272 -2.00 43.44 -10.89
CA THR A 272 -2.80 42.78 -9.86
C THR A 272 -1.95 41.84 -9.02
N GLU A 273 -0.62 41.87 -9.14
CA GLU A 273 0.28 41.01 -8.36
C GLU A 273 0.06 41.17 -6.83
N ALA A 274 -0.48 42.33 -6.39
CA ALA A 274 -0.83 42.60 -5.00
C ALA A 274 -2.16 41.96 -4.52
N PHE A 275 -2.98 41.49 -5.45
CA PHE A 275 -4.23 40.72 -5.29
C PHE A 275 -4.27 39.60 -6.32
N SER A 276 -3.14 38.94 -6.53
CA SER A 276 -3.09 37.86 -7.51
C SER A 276 -3.85 36.69 -6.90
N LEU A 277 -5.10 36.53 -7.30
CA LEU A 277 -5.81 35.28 -7.09
C LEU A 277 -4.96 34.14 -7.66
N ALA A 278 -4.07 34.38 -8.64
CA ALA A 278 -3.10 33.40 -9.11
C ALA A 278 -2.12 32.88 -8.04
N GLU A 279 -1.79 33.62 -6.97
CA GLU A 279 -0.99 33.08 -5.85
C GLU A 279 -1.84 32.20 -4.91
N LEU A 280 -3.04 32.67 -4.56
CA LEU A 280 -4.07 31.89 -3.85
C LEU A 280 -4.41 30.60 -4.62
N GLN A 281 -4.53 30.70 -5.94
CA GLN A 281 -4.72 29.61 -6.88
C GLN A 281 -3.45 28.78 -7.01
N SER A 282 -2.23 29.33 -7.02
CA SER A 282 -1.02 28.49 -7.14
C SER A 282 -0.81 27.60 -5.91
N ALA A 283 -1.22 28.06 -4.72
CA ALA A 283 -1.14 27.26 -3.49
C ALA A 283 -2.36 26.35 -3.30
N GLY A 284 -3.55 26.73 -3.76
CA GLY A 284 -4.72 25.82 -3.86
C GLY A 284 -4.55 24.77 -4.97
N SER A 285 -4.18 25.20 -6.17
CA SER A 285 -3.92 24.35 -7.35
C SER A 285 -2.65 23.52 -7.25
N ALA A 286 -1.69 23.86 -6.40
CA ALA A 286 -0.57 22.96 -6.07
C ALA A 286 -1.07 21.62 -5.50
N ALA A 287 -2.16 21.65 -4.72
CA ALA A 287 -2.84 20.44 -4.25
C ALA A 287 -3.85 19.87 -5.29
N GLN A 288 -4.20 20.64 -6.31
CA GLN A 288 -5.19 20.30 -7.35
C GLN A 288 -4.58 20.21 -8.78
N ARG A 289 -3.28 19.96 -8.99
CA ARG A 289 -2.68 19.88 -10.36
C ARG A 289 -2.11 18.51 -10.75
N THR A 290 -2.45 17.45 -10.02
CA THR A 290 -2.04 16.10 -10.38
C THR A 290 -3.14 15.08 -10.11
N SER A 291 -3.60 14.34 -11.14
CA SER A 291 -4.55 13.21 -10.98
C SER A 291 -3.82 12.06 -10.28
N TRP A 292 -3.84 12.08 -8.95
CA TRP A 292 -3.04 11.18 -8.13
C TRP A 292 -3.78 9.92 -7.69
N LEU A 293 -5.11 9.99 -7.69
CA LEU A 293 -6.01 8.86 -7.48
C LEU A 293 -5.90 7.82 -8.58
N GLU A 294 -5.76 8.24 -9.83
CA GLU A 294 -5.58 7.35 -10.97
C GLU A 294 -4.24 6.59 -10.89
N ALA A 295 -3.20 7.23 -10.34
CA ALA A 295 -1.93 6.60 -10.00
C ALA A 295 -2.10 5.59 -8.85
N LEU A 296 -2.84 5.92 -7.80
CA LEU A 296 -3.11 4.98 -6.72
C LEU A 296 -3.91 3.77 -7.17
N ARG A 297 -4.95 4.03 -7.94
CA ARG A 297 -5.80 3.00 -8.54
C ARG A 297 -5.02 2.12 -9.50
N SER A 298 -4.24 2.69 -10.41
CA SER A 298 -3.42 1.89 -11.33
C SER A 298 -2.41 1.03 -10.58
N GLY A 299 -1.97 1.42 -9.36
CA GLY A 299 -1.12 0.60 -8.51
C GLY A 299 -1.86 -0.52 -7.78
N LEU A 300 -3.08 -0.25 -7.31
CA LEU A 300 -3.88 -1.23 -6.57
C LEU A 300 -4.62 -2.20 -7.49
N ALA A 301 -5.12 -1.72 -8.63
CA ALA A 301 -5.78 -2.50 -9.67
C ALA A 301 -4.80 -3.44 -10.39
N ALA A 302 -3.52 -3.08 -10.43
CA ALA A 302 -2.49 -3.92 -11.01
C ALA A 302 -1.72 -4.69 -9.93
N THR A 303 -2.31 -5.05 -8.78
CA THR A 303 -1.77 -6.09 -7.86
C THR A 303 -1.71 -7.44 -8.56
N GLY A 304 -0.77 -7.55 -9.47
CA GLY A 304 -0.33 -8.74 -10.10
C GLY A 304 1.16 -8.54 -10.34
N PRO A 305 1.97 -9.59 -10.34
CA PRO A 305 3.39 -9.45 -9.97
C PRO A 305 4.45 -9.25 -11.11
N GLY A 306 5.45 -8.31 -11.09
CA GLY A 306 6.42 -7.95 -12.19
C GLY A 306 7.89 -7.40 -11.97
N GLN A 307 8.89 -8.30 -11.82
CA GLN A 307 10.35 -8.47 -12.13
C GLN A 307 11.42 -7.33 -12.05
N ALA A 308 12.57 -7.63 -11.42
CA ALA A 308 13.81 -6.83 -11.38
C ALA A 308 15.13 -7.66 -11.53
N ALA A 309 16.21 -7.01 -11.97
CA ALA A 309 17.63 -7.43 -11.90
C ALA A 309 18.55 -6.19 -11.75
N PRO A 310 19.87 -6.29 -11.46
CA PRO A 310 20.46 -6.57 -10.15
C PRO A 310 21.25 -5.37 -9.53
N GLN A 311 21.35 -5.42 -8.18
CA GLN A 311 22.21 -4.71 -7.19
C GLN A 311 23.12 -3.53 -7.60
N PRO A 312 23.14 -2.46 -6.77
CA PRO A 312 24.35 -1.70 -6.48
C PRO A 312 24.83 -1.84 -5.02
N ALA A 313 26.11 -1.52 -4.85
CA ALA A 313 26.96 -1.79 -3.71
C ALA A 313 26.60 -1.06 -2.41
N ARG A 314 27.01 -1.70 -1.30
CA ARG A 314 27.05 -1.19 0.09
C ARG A 314 27.50 0.28 0.18
N GLN A 315 26.65 1.14 0.74
CA GLN A 315 27.06 2.41 1.35
C GLN A 315 27.20 2.23 2.87
N PRO A 316 28.21 2.85 3.51
CA PRO A 316 28.46 2.72 4.94
C PRO A 316 27.57 3.65 5.78
N GLU A 317 27.11 3.07 6.87
CA GLU A 317 26.35 3.62 7.99
C GLU A 317 27.14 4.73 8.73
N PRO A 318 26.55 5.91 9.02
CA PRO A 318 27.15 6.87 9.93
C PRO A 318 26.71 6.63 11.38
N ALA A 319 27.70 6.50 12.26
CA ALA A 319 27.58 6.38 13.70
C ALA A 319 27.04 7.67 14.36
N PRO A 320 26.45 7.59 15.57
CA PRO A 320 25.72 8.68 16.20
C PRO A 320 26.65 9.66 16.94
N ALA A 321 26.39 10.96 16.81
CA ALA A 321 26.99 11.99 17.65
C ALA A 321 25.97 12.45 18.71
N ALA A 322 26.21 12.04 19.95
CA ALA A 322 25.68 12.66 21.16
C ALA A 322 26.72 13.66 21.68
N ASP A 323 26.26 14.85 22.09
CA ASP A 323 26.76 15.67 23.21
C ASP A 323 26.27 17.13 23.04
N ALA A 324 25.37 17.61 23.89
CA ALA A 324 25.62 18.23 25.21
C ALA A 324 25.82 19.75 25.09
N LEU A 325 24.72 20.50 25.27
CA LEU A 325 24.73 21.93 25.56
C LEU A 325 24.88 22.14 27.08
N LYS A 326 25.98 22.78 27.49
CA LYS A 326 26.14 23.41 28.80
C LYS A 326 26.21 24.93 28.64
N LEU A 327 25.53 25.62 29.55
CA LEU A 327 25.73 27.03 29.88
C LEU A 327 27.08 27.25 30.56
N ASP A 328 27.59 28.48 30.45
CA ASP A 328 28.11 29.38 31.52
C ASP A 328 28.72 30.61 30.80
N GLU A 329 28.23 31.84 31.01
CA GLU A 329 28.58 32.84 32.04
C GLU A 329 30.00 33.46 31.96
N GLU A 330 29.99 34.81 31.99
CA GLU A 330 31.07 35.79 32.23
C GLU A 330 32.07 36.21 31.11
N GLY A 331 31.84 37.43 30.59
CA GLY A 331 32.70 38.59 30.92
C GLY A 331 33.88 38.96 30.00
N ALA A 332 33.71 40.01 29.17
CA ALA A 332 34.72 41.08 29.02
C ALA A 332 34.20 42.27 28.19
N LEU A 333 34.18 43.44 28.83
CA LEU A 333 34.07 44.78 28.24
C LEU A 333 35.27 45.09 27.33
N VAL A 334 35.02 45.59 26.12
CA VAL A 334 35.96 46.50 25.41
C VAL A 334 35.16 47.69 24.84
N LEU A 335 35.33 48.84 25.49
CA LEU A 335 34.95 50.16 25.00
C LEU A 335 36.10 50.71 24.15
N GLN A 336 35.87 50.92 22.85
CA GLN A 336 36.51 52.00 22.12
C GLN A 336 35.50 52.63 21.16
N GLY A 337 35.22 53.90 21.41
CA GLY A 337 34.35 54.72 20.59
C GLY A 337 35.02 55.21 19.32
N SER A 338 34.22 55.44 18.30
CA SER A 338 34.40 56.59 17.42
C SER A 338 33.03 57.05 16.93
N SER A 339 32.79 58.32 17.21
CA SER A 339 31.60 59.09 16.89
C SER A 339 31.52 59.40 15.39
N SER A 340 30.47 58.88 14.73
CA SER A 340 29.87 59.54 13.57
C SER A 340 28.36 59.61 13.81
N ARG A 341 27.86 60.83 13.98
CA ARG A 341 26.46 61.14 14.24
C ARG A 341 25.73 61.12 12.90
N ASN A 342 25.39 59.94 12.41
CA ASN A 342 24.37 59.81 11.38
C ASN A 342 23.03 60.13 12.05
N GLU A 343 22.35 61.17 11.58
CA GLU A 343 20.93 61.40 11.86
C GLU A 343 20.18 60.12 11.46
N ALA A 344 19.84 59.31 12.45
CA ALA A 344 18.97 58.16 12.27
C ALA A 344 17.62 58.69 11.79
N SER A 345 17.37 58.57 10.49
CA SER A 345 16.05 58.76 9.90
C SER A 345 15.06 58.00 10.76
N ALA A 346 14.10 58.71 11.35
CA ALA A 346 13.01 58.08 12.09
C ALA A 346 12.43 56.94 11.24
N PRO A 347 12.15 55.77 11.83
CA PRO A 347 11.61 54.64 11.08
C PRO A 347 10.35 55.11 10.35
N ALA A 348 10.25 54.76 9.07
CA ALA A 348 9.07 55.05 8.26
C ALA A 348 7.84 54.52 9.01
N ARG A 349 6.87 55.39 9.27
CA ARG A 349 5.63 54.99 9.96
C ARG A 349 4.82 54.10 9.01
N THR A 350 4.62 52.86 9.41
CA THR A 350 3.71 51.93 8.73
C THR A 350 2.31 52.13 9.31
N THR A 351 1.32 52.36 8.45
CA THR A 351 -0.10 52.40 8.85
C THR A 351 -0.78 51.15 8.31
N THR A 352 -1.44 50.39 9.17
CA THR A 352 -2.20 49.20 8.79
C THR A 352 -3.66 49.59 8.57
N TYR A 353 -4.23 49.21 7.42
CA TYR A 353 -5.65 49.39 7.16
C TYR A 353 -6.36 48.04 7.12
N GLN A 354 -7.55 47.99 7.71
CA GLN A 354 -8.49 46.89 7.57
C GLN A 354 -9.65 47.33 6.68
N VAL A 355 -9.79 46.68 5.52
CA VAL A 355 -10.88 46.87 4.57
C VAL A 355 -11.86 45.71 4.74
N ARG A 356 -13.14 46.00 4.97
CA ARG A 356 -14.20 45.03 5.24
C ARG A 356 -15.37 45.25 4.29
N PHE A 357 -15.64 44.28 3.43
CA PHE A 357 -16.80 44.21 2.55
C PHE A 357 -17.82 43.24 3.15
N GLU A 358 -19.09 43.62 3.22
CA GLU A 358 -20.17 42.78 3.74
C GLU A 358 -21.24 42.51 2.68
N GLN A 359 -21.87 41.35 2.77
CA GLN A 359 -23.00 40.86 1.96
C GLN A 359 -22.69 40.68 0.46
N ASP A 360 -22.91 39.46 -0.04
CA ASP A 360 -22.78 39.06 -1.45
C ASP A 360 -21.47 39.52 -2.12
N VAL A 361 -20.35 39.38 -1.41
CA VAL A 361 -19.05 39.81 -1.90
C VAL A 361 -18.54 38.83 -2.96
N ARG A 362 -18.36 39.30 -4.19
CA ARG A 362 -17.73 38.57 -5.28
C ARG A 362 -16.50 39.32 -5.77
N VAL A 363 -15.35 38.66 -5.80
CA VAL A 363 -14.10 39.14 -6.40
C VAL A 363 -13.83 38.31 -7.64
N ALA A 364 -13.77 38.92 -8.82
CA ALA A 364 -13.42 38.29 -10.08
C ALA A 364 -12.06 38.81 -10.57
N HIS A 365 -11.19 37.91 -10.98
CA HIS A 365 -9.90 38.20 -11.60
C HIS A 365 -9.99 37.91 -13.08
N GLU A 366 -9.83 38.95 -13.90
CA GLU A 366 -9.94 38.88 -15.35
C GLU A 366 -8.59 39.19 -16.00
N ARG A 367 -8.19 38.36 -16.97
CA ARG A 367 -7.04 38.61 -17.83
C ARG A 367 -7.49 38.59 -19.28
N ASP A 368 -7.25 39.71 -19.97
CA ASP A 368 -7.70 39.90 -21.36
C ASP A 368 -9.21 39.67 -21.54
N GLY A 369 -9.99 40.02 -20.52
CA GLY A 369 -11.45 39.86 -20.47
C GLY A 369 -11.94 38.45 -20.13
N ALA A 370 -11.05 37.46 -19.96
CA ALA A 370 -11.43 36.13 -19.48
C ALA A 370 -11.30 36.05 -17.96
N GLU A 371 -12.35 35.58 -17.27
CA GLU A 371 -12.32 35.30 -15.83
C GLU A 371 -11.37 34.12 -15.58
N ILE A 372 -10.21 34.41 -14.98
CA ILE A 372 -9.20 33.41 -14.59
C ILE A 372 -9.34 33.00 -13.12
N GLY A 373 -10.18 33.67 -12.34
CA GLY A 373 -10.42 33.36 -10.94
C GLY A 373 -11.61 34.09 -10.35
N ARG A 374 -12.25 33.47 -9.35
CA ARG A 374 -13.36 34.06 -8.60
C ARG A 374 -13.32 33.68 -7.12
N LEU A 375 -13.69 34.62 -6.26
CA LEU A 375 -13.93 34.41 -4.83
C LEU A 375 -15.33 34.97 -4.49
N GLU A 376 -16.19 34.16 -3.88
CA GLU A 376 -17.50 34.58 -3.37
C GLU A 376 -17.55 34.37 -1.85
N SER A 377 -18.10 35.33 -1.09
CA SER A 377 -18.21 35.25 0.36
C SER A 377 -19.28 36.19 0.93
N GLY A 378 -19.74 35.94 2.16
CA GLY A 378 -20.65 36.87 2.86
C GLY A 378 -19.92 38.05 3.52
N LEU A 379 -18.63 37.89 3.83
CA LEU A 379 -17.78 38.88 4.46
C LEU A 379 -16.35 38.72 3.94
N LEU A 380 -15.75 39.78 3.42
CA LEU A 380 -14.35 39.81 3.01
C LEU A 380 -13.61 40.89 3.81
N THR A 381 -12.61 40.47 4.58
CA THR A 381 -11.73 41.36 5.34
C THR A 381 -10.31 41.28 4.78
N ILE A 382 -9.70 42.43 4.51
CA ILE A 382 -8.35 42.57 3.99
C ILE A 382 -7.58 43.46 4.95
N LEU A 383 -6.52 42.94 5.54
CA LEU A 383 -5.59 43.69 6.37
C LEU A 383 -4.33 43.98 5.55
N ARG A 384 -3.93 45.25 5.45
CA ARG A 384 -2.72 45.61 4.71
C ARG A 384 -1.90 46.72 5.36
N ASP A 385 -0.59 46.53 5.37
CA ASP A 385 0.37 47.52 5.84
C ASP A 385 0.81 48.46 4.71
N PHE A 386 0.89 49.76 5.01
CA PHE A 386 1.34 50.79 4.08
C PHE A 386 2.52 51.56 4.68
N VAL A 387 3.68 51.45 4.04
CA VAL A 387 4.91 52.14 4.45
C VAL A 387 4.95 53.53 3.82
N ARG A 388 4.88 54.58 4.65
CA ARG A 388 4.90 55.97 4.20
C ARG A 388 6.35 56.48 4.08
N GLY A 389 6.81 56.81 2.86
CA GLY A 389 8.07 57.55 2.64
C GLY A 389 9.06 57.01 1.60
N GLY A 390 8.81 55.84 1.01
CA GLY A 390 9.66 55.28 -0.03
C GLY A 390 9.28 55.71 -1.45
N ALA A 391 9.33 57.00 -1.77
CA ALA A 391 9.29 57.44 -3.17
C ALA A 391 10.61 57.05 -3.85
N ALA A 392 10.77 55.77 -4.19
CA ALA A 392 11.84 55.34 -5.07
C ALA A 392 11.68 56.09 -6.39
N ALA A 393 12.67 56.92 -6.73
CA ALA A 393 12.70 57.64 -7.99
C ALA A 393 12.35 56.66 -9.13
N PRO A 394 11.45 57.02 -10.07
CA PRO A 394 11.08 56.12 -11.15
C PRO A 394 12.36 55.65 -11.85
N PRO A 395 12.57 54.34 -12.08
CA PRO A 395 13.65 53.92 -12.94
C PRO A 395 13.47 54.65 -14.27
N LYS A 396 14.48 55.40 -14.71
CA LYS A 396 14.50 56.02 -16.03
C LYS A 396 14.30 54.90 -17.05
N GLN A 397 13.10 54.83 -17.58
CA GLN A 397 12.73 53.88 -18.62
C GLN A 397 13.14 54.55 -19.93
N ASP A 398 14.37 54.30 -20.37
CA ASP A 398 14.84 54.67 -21.71
C ASP A 398 14.06 53.81 -22.72
N ALA A 399 12.86 54.25 -23.07
CA ALA A 399 12.00 53.60 -24.05
C ALA A 399 12.53 53.91 -25.45
N GLN A 400 13.22 52.93 -26.07
CA GLN A 400 13.27 52.86 -27.52
C GLN A 400 11.88 52.49 -28.05
N PRO A 401 11.33 53.20 -29.05
CA PRO A 401 10.10 52.82 -29.71
C PRO A 401 10.35 51.60 -30.61
N GLY A 402 10.04 50.42 -30.11
CA GLY A 402 10.00 49.18 -30.88
C GLY A 402 8.81 48.33 -30.42
N ASP A 403 8.10 47.73 -31.38
CA ASP A 403 6.82 46.99 -31.30
C ASP A 403 6.73 45.89 -30.22
N SER A 404 6.81 46.23 -28.93
CA SER A 404 6.40 45.30 -27.86
C SER A 404 4.86 45.24 -27.86
N PRO A 405 4.27 44.03 -27.96
CA PRO A 405 2.82 43.87 -27.88
C PRO A 405 2.31 44.48 -26.58
N ALA A 406 1.15 45.14 -26.64
CA ALA A 406 0.52 45.77 -25.47
C ALA A 406 0.44 44.74 -24.33
N PRO A 407 0.88 45.07 -23.10
CA PRO A 407 0.81 44.15 -21.98
C PRO A 407 -0.64 43.72 -21.74
N ALA A 408 -0.85 42.42 -21.52
CA ALA A 408 -2.14 41.84 -21.20
C ALA A 408 -2.84 42.65 -20.08
N SER A 409 -4.11 43.01 -20.29
CA SER A 409 -4.84 43.83 -19.34
C SER A 409 -5.38 42.93 -18.22
N ASP A 410 -4.74 43.03 -17.06
CA ASP A 410 -5.12 42.30 -15.85
C ASP A 410 -6.01 43.20 -14.97
N THR A 411 -7.20 42.72 -14.61
CA THR A 411 -8.25 43.48 -13.92
C THR A 411 -8.85 42.67 -12.77
N LEU A 412 -9.03 43.32 -11.62
CA LEU A 412 -9.72 42.75 -10.45
C LEU A 412 -11.04 43.49 -10.23
N THR A 413 -12.16 42.79 -10.30
CA THR A 413 -13.50 43.35 -10.09
C THR A 413 -14.10 42.81 -8.79
N VAL A 414 -14.38 43.68 -7.82
CA VAL A 414 -15.10 43.37 -6.60
C VAL A 414 -16.52 43.92 -6.69
N THR A 415 -17.53 43.08 -6.49
CA THR A 415 -18.95 43.48 -6.39
C THR A 415 -19.50 43.03 -5.03
N TRP A 416 -20.29 43.87 -4.36
CA TRP A 416 -20.89 43.57 -3.05
C TRP A 416 -22.16 44.41 -2.87
N THR A 417 -23.06 43.98 -1.98
CA THR A 417 -24.37 44.63 -1.76
C THR A 417 -24.47 45.39 -0.45
N GLY A 418 -23.69 45.00 0.56
CA GLY A 418 -23.73 45.58 1.90
C GLY A 418 -22.70 46.70 2.14
N PRO A 419 -22.39 47.01 3.41
CA PRO A 419 -21.46 48.08 3.74
C PRO A 419 -20.00 47.75 3.39
N LEU A 420 -19.25 48.79 3.02
CA LEU A 420 -17.78 48.79 2.99
C LEU A 420 -17.27 49.58 4.19
N LYS A 421 -16.29 49.06 4.93
CA LYS A 421 -15.62 49.79 6.01
C LYS A 421 -14.11 49.70 5.85
N VAL A 422 -13.42 50.82 5.91
CA VAL A 422 -11.96 50.93 5.91
C VAL A 422 -11.54 51.64 7.18
N GLU A 423 -10.78 50.99 8.04
CA GLU A 423 -10.33 51.55 9.31
C GLU A 423 -8.82 51.41 9.46
N ALA A 424 -8.18 52.45 10.01
CA ALA A 424 -6.81 52.33 10.48
C ALA A 424 -6.79 51.47 11.74
N VAL A 425 -6.01 50.38 11.72
CA VAL A 425 -5.85 49.49 12.86
C VAL A 425 -4.49 49.75 13.49
N ASP A 426 -4.45 49.85 14.83
CA ASP A 426 -3.18 49.99 15.54
C ASP A 426 -2.30 48.75 15.29
N PRO A 427 -1.13 48.90 14.63
CA PRO A 427 -0.25 47.77 14.32
C PRO A 427 0.19 47.00 15.57
N LEU A 428 0.20 47.63 16.75
CA LEU A 428 0.55 46.98 18.03
C LEU A 428 -0.44 45.90 18.45
N SER A 429 -1.68 45.94 17.94
CA SER A 429 -2.72 44.96 18.29
C SER A 429 -2.51 43.60 17.62
N GLN A 430 -1.66 43.53 16.59
CA GLN A 430 -1.33 42.30 15.86
C GLN A 430 0.15 42.33 15.46
N PRO A 431 1.07 41.83 16.31
CA PRO A 431 2.50 41.87 16.02
C PRO A 431 2.83 41.03 14.79
N SER A 432 3.36 41.68 13.75
CA SER A 432 4.02 41.04 12.61
C SER A 432 5.23 41.89 12.26
N ASP A 433 6.40 41.26 12.12
CA ASP A 433 7.66 41.93 11.79
C ASP A 433 7.83 42.17 10.27
N ALA A 434 6.85 41.75 9.45
CA ALA A 434 6.96 41.83 8.00
C ALA A 434 6.56 43.21 7.46
N ALA A 435 7.47 43.86 6.72
CA ALA A 435 7.31 45.24 6.22
C ALA A 435 6.28 45.44 5.07
N ASP A 436 5.48 44.43 4.73
CA ASP A 436 4.45 44.49 3.67
C ASP A 436 3.37 43.43 3.94
N ARG A 437 2.74 43.49 5.12
CA ARG A 437 1.72 42.52 5.52
C ARG A 437 0.46 42.60 4.63
N LEU A 438 -0.02 41.45 4.15
CA LEU A 438 -1.31 41.28 3.48
C LEU A 438 -1.99 40.02 4.01
N HIS A 439 -3.03 40.22 4.83
CA HIS A 439 -3.90 39.13 5.28
C HIS A 439 -5.28 39.27 4.66
N VAL A 440 -5.80 38.19 4.09
CA VAL A 440 -7.16 38.14 3.54
C VAL A 440 -7.96 37.10 4.32
N THR A 441 -9.11 37.50 4.84
CA THR A 441 -10.07 36.61 5.52
C THR A 441 -11.41 36.72 4.82
N ALA A 442 -11.93 35.62 4.29
CA ALA A 442 -13.29 35.55 3.76
C ALA A 442 -14.13 34.60 4.62
N VAL A 443 -15.37 34.97 4.92
CA VAL A 443 -16.32 34.17 5.74
C VAL A 443 -17.66 34.11 5.02
N GLY A 444 -18.28 32.94 4.97
CA GLY A 444 -19.57 32.73 4.29
C GLY A 444 -19.97 31.26 4.29
N ALA A 445 -21.27 30.99 4.18
CA ALA A 445 -21.81 29.62 4.11
C ALA A 445 -22.47 29.40 2.73
N PRO A 446 -21.72 29.15 1.64
CA PRO A 446 -20.27 28.91 1.58
C PRO A 446 -19.43 30.11 1.06
N VAL A 447 -18.13 30.11 1.38
CA VAL A 447 -17.08 30.79 0.63
C VAL A 447 -16.72 29.91 -0.57
N ILE A 448 -16.74 30.46 -1.78
CA ILE A 448 -16.43 29.74 -3.03
C ILE A 448 -15.19 30.37 -3.66
N ILE A 449 -14.20 29.56 -4.01
CA ILE A 449 -13.00 29.96 -4.75
C ILE A 449 -12.99 29.13 -6.03
N ALA A 450 -13.08 29.74 -7.20
CA ALA A 450 -13.10 29.03 -8.47
C ALA A 450 -12.01 29.53 -9.41
N ASP A 451 -11.46 28.63 -10.22
CA ASP A 451 -10.60 28.93 -11.35
C ASP A 451 -10.91 27.97 -12.52
N PRO A 452 -10.29 28.11 -13.70
CA PRO A 452 -10.55 27.21 -14.82
C PRO A 452 -10.20 25.73 -14.58
N THR A 453 -9.44 25.43 -13.53
CA THR A 453 -8.98 24.07 -13.18
C THR A 453 -9.81 23.41 -12.08
N GLY A 454 -10.49 24.18 -11.22
CA GLY A 454 -11.31 23.63 -10.15
C GLY A 454 -12.02 24.66 -9.29
N GLU A 455 -12.76 24.16 -8.30
CA GLU A 455 -13.55 24.94 -7.34
C GLU A 455 -13.27 24.45 -5.91
N ALA A 456 -13.09 25.37 -4.97
CA ALA A 456 -12.98 25.12 -3.55
C ALA A 456 -14.14 25.78 -2.80
N ARG A 457 -14.83 25.03 -1.96
CA ARG A 457 -15.91 25.50 -1.07
C ARG A 457 -15.48 25.34 0.38
N CYS A 458 -15.72 26.36 1.22
CA CYS A 458 -15.42 26.31 2.66
C CYS A 458 -16.31 27.28 3.44
N ASP A 459 -16.31 27.23 4.78
CA ASP A 459 -17.03 28.20 5.61
C ASP A 459 -16.18 29.48 5.85
N ARG A 460 -14.85 29.33 5.82
CA ARG A 460 -13.89 30.41 6.03
C ARG A 460 -12.58 30.18 5.27
N LEU A 461 -12.10 31.23 4.59
CA LEU A 461 -10.78 31.31 3.98
C LEU A 461 -9.91 32.28 4.78
N PHE A 462 -8.65 31.92 4.99
CA PHE A 462 -7.61 32.77 5.55
C PHE A 462 -6.34 32.65 4.71
N PHE A 463 -5.75 33.78 4.35
CA PHE A 463 -4.55 33.86 3.52
C PHE A 463 -3.57 34.87 4.11
N GLU A 464 -2.34 34.43 4.33
CA GLU A 464 -1.20 35.25 4.75
C GLU A 464 -0.14 35.20 3.65
N ARG A 465 0.10 36.32 2.98
CA ARG A 465 1.05 36.37 1.88
C ARG A 465 2.50 36.17 2.36
N GLU A 466 2.83 36.68 3.53
CA GLU A 466 4.19 36.69 4.09
C GLU A 466 4.66 35.28 4.42
N ALA A 467 3.75 34.49 5.01
CA ALA A 467 3.98 33.08 5.33
C ALA A 467 3.65 32.15 4.14
N ARG A 468 3.13 32.69 3.03
CA ARG A 468 2.55 31.93 1.91
C ARG A 468 1.61 30.83 2.40
N LYS A 469 0.77 31.18 3.36
CA LYS A 469 -0.07 30.25 4.10
C LYS A 469 -1.52 30.46 3.69
N ILE A 470 -2.18 29.37 3.27
CA ILE A 470 -3.63 29.34 3.07
C ILE A 470 -4.22 28.43 4.13
N ARG A 471 -5.34 28.84 4.71
CA ARG A 471 -6.14 28.01 5.59
C ARG A 471 -7.59 28.09 5.18
N LEU A 472 -8.17 26.94 4.85
CA LEU A 472 -9.61 26.77 4.61
C LEU A 472 -10.19 26.06 5.82
N GLU A 473 -11.29 26.57 6.36
CA GLU A 473 -12.01 25.97 7.48
C GLU A 473 -13.46 25.71 7.06
N GLY A 474 -13.94 24.51 7.35
CA GLY A 474 -15.33 24.10 7.27
C GLY A 474 -15.79 23.50 8.59
N SER A 475 -16.93 22.84 8.56
CA SER A 475 -17.52 22.12 9.69
C SER A 475 -17.87 20.69 9.29
N ALA A 476 -18.17 19.82 10.26
CA ALA A 476 -18.59 18.46 9.95
C ALA A 476 -19.89 18.40 9.09
N SER A 477 -20.74 19.43 9.20
CA SER A 477 -21.96 19.59 8.39
C SER A 477 -21.74 20.31 7.05
N SER A 478 -20.64 21.05 6.91
CA SER A 478 -20.27 21.83 5.73
C SER A 478 -18.75 21.66 5.53
N PRO A 479 -18.30 20.47 5.10
CA PRO A 479 -16.87 20.22 4.94
C PRO A 479 -16.29 21.12 3.85
N ILE A 480 -14.97 21.34 3.90
CA ILE A 480 -14.28 21.89 2.75
C ILE A 480 -14.40 20.91 1.59
N ILE A 481 -14.73 21.40 0.40
CA ILE A 481 -14.83 20.59 -0.82
C ILE A 481 -13.88 21.20 -1.83
N LEU A 482 -12.86 20.45 -2.25
CA LEU A 482 -12.00 20.78 -3.37
C LEU A 482 -12.40 19.90 -4.55
N ASP A 483 -13.01 20.49 -5.57
CA ASP A 483 -13.44 19.78 -6.77
C ASP A 483 -12.51 20.17 -7.93
N ASN A 484 -11.91 19.18 -8.58
CA ASN A 484 -11.11 19.38 -9.77
C ASN A 484 -11.60 18.42 -10.87
N ALA A 485 -12.00 19.00 -12.00
CA ALA A 485 -12.60 18.28 -13.12
C ALA A 485 -11.70 17.16 -13.68
N GLU A 486 -10.37 17.28 -13.54
CA GLU A 486 -9.39 16.32 -14.04
C GLU A 486 -8.90 15.33 -12.97
N GLN A 487 -9.08 15.60 -11.68
CA GLN A 487 -8.30 14.92 -10.62
C GLN A 487 -9.11 14.33 -9.49
N GLY A 488 -10.39 14.66 -9.44
CA GLY A 488 -11.27 14.19 -8.39
C GLY A 488 -11.66 15.26 -7.39
N ARG A 489 -12.29 14.78 -6.32
CA ARG A 489 -12.89 15.61 -5.27
C ARG A 489 -12.29 15.24 -3.91
N ILE A 490 -11.82 16.23 -3.17
CA ILE A 490 -11.32 16.10 -1.80
C ILE A 490 -12.31 16.76 -0.84
N GLU A 491 -12.70 16.06 0.21
CA GLU A 491 -13.54 16.54 1.30
C GLU A 491 -12.76 16.43 2.61
N ALA A 492 -12.76 17.49 3.44
CA ALA A 492 -12.16 17.47 4.77
C ALA A 492 -12.81 18.54 5.68
N VAL A 493 -12.44 18.63 6.96
CA VAL A 493 -12.94 19.71 7.84
C VAL A 493 -12.11 20.98 7.74
N SER A 494 -10.80 20.86 7.56
CA SER A 494 -9.93 22.01 7.34
C SER A 494 -8.74 21.65 6.47
N LEU A 495 -8.19 22.64 5.77
CA LEU A 495 -6.95 22.56 4.99
C LEU A 495 -6.02 23.67 5.46
N SER A 496 -4.76 23.35 5.68
CA SER A 496 -3.70 24.36 5.79
C SER A 496 -2.58 24.04 4.82
N THR A 497 -2.17 25.02 4.01
CA THR A 497 -1.01 24.91 3.13
C THR A 497 0.11 25.83 3.61
N SER A 498 1.35 25.39 3.50
CA SER A 498 2.53 26.25 3.68
C SER A 498 3.57 25.95 2.61
N ALA A 499 4.28 26.97 2.15
CA ALA A 499 5.35 26.85 1.16
C ALA A 499 6.68 27.28 1.77
N GLU A 500 7.64 26.37 1.85
CA GLU A 500 9.01 26.62 2.32
C GLU A 500 10.01 26.25 1.22
N GLY A 501 10.48 27.25 0.46
CA GLY A 501 11.33 27.03 -0.71
C GLY A 501 10.56 26.36 -1.87
N ASP A 502 11.10 25.25 -2.38
CA ASP A 502 10.48 24.43 -3.44
C ASP A 502 9.53 23.35 -2.89
N ARG A 503 9.45 23.22 -1.56
CA ARG A 503 8.61 22.24 -0.86
C ARG A 503 7.32 22.93 -0.41
N HIS A 504 6.20 22.31 -0.74
CA HIS A 504 4.88 22.75 -0.37
C HIS A 504 4.22 21.65 0.46
N THR A 505 3.73 21.98 1.65
CA THR A 505 3.00 21.03 2.48
C THR A 505 1.53 21.42 2.54
N ALA A 506 0.64 20.45 2.38
CA ALA A 506 -0.79 20.62 2.56
C ALA A 506 -1.29 19.62 3.60
N VAL A 507 -1.94 20.12 4.66
CA VAL A 507 -2.46 19.31 5.75
C VAL A 507 -3.96 19.47 5.82
N PHE A 508 -4.68 18.39 5.54
CA PHE A 508 -6.12 18.27 5.69
C PHE A 508 -6.41 17.67 7.05
N THR A 509 -7.18 18.34 7.91
CA THR A 509 -7.51 17.84 9.26
C THR A 509 -9.01 17.56 9.38
N GLY A 510 -9.35 16.53 10.16
CA GLY A 510 -10.69 16.00 10.35
C GLY A 510 -10.99 14.80 9.45
N PRO A 511 -12.16 14.15 9.63
CA PRO A 511 -12.61 13.11 8.72
C PRO A 511 -12.72 13.68 7.32
N GLY A 512 -12.23 12.91 6.35
CA GLY A 512 -12.18 13.33 4.98
C GLY A 512 -12.32 12.17 4.01
N LYS A 513 -12.65 12.53 2.78
CA LYS A 513 -12.90 11.61 1.68
C LYS A 513 -12.31 12.17 0.41
N LEU A 514 -11.67 11.29 -0.33
CA LEU A 514 -11.10 11.56 -1.62
C LEU A 514 -11.81 10.67 -2.63
N VAL A 515 -12.36 11.25 -3.69
CA VAL A 515 -13.14 10.54 -4.71
C VAL A 515 -12.52 10.80 -6.08
N GLU A 516 -12.24 9.73 -6.81
CA GLU A 516 -11.75 9.82 -8.18
C GLU A 516 -12.90 10.25 -9.10
N VAL A 517 -12.67 11.27 -9.93
CA VAL A 517 -13.60 11.63 -10.99
C VAL A 517 -13.11 10.95 -12.26
N HIS A 518 -13.86 9.97 -12.73
CA HIS A 518 -13.65 9.45 -14.08
C HIS A 518 -14.20 10.47 -15.06
N PRO A 519 -13.37 11.06 -15.94
CA PRO A 519 -13.90 11.88 -17.01
C PRO A 519 -14.89 11.02 -17.82
N PRO A 520 -16.10 11.54 -18.12
CA PRO A 520 -17.03 10.80 -18.96
C PRO A 520 -16.32 10.43 -20.27
N PRO A 521 -16.50 9.20 -20.78
CA PRO A 521 -15.90 8.82 -22.04
C PRO A 521 -16.29 9.85 -23.12
N PRO A 522 -15.36 10.29 -23.97
CA PRO A 522 -15.62 11.37 -24.91
C PRO A 522 -16.82 11.01 -25.82
N ASP A 523 -17.86 11.85 -25.81
CA ASP A 523 -19.12 11.68 -26.55
C ASP A 523 -18.95 11.54 -28.09
N ASN A 524 -17.73 11.71 -28.61
CA ASN A 524 -17.41 11.70 -30.05
C ASN A 524 -17.01 10.32 -30.60
N ALA A 525 -17.22 9.23 -29.86
CA ALA A 525 -17.23 7.90 -30.49
C ALA A 525 -18.53 7.76 -31.29
N GLU A 526 -18.56 8.33 -32.50
CA GLU A 526 -19.65 8.18 -33.47
C GLU A 526 -20.10 6.72 -33.50
N ALA A 527 -21.37 6.52 -33.12
CA ALA A 527 -22.04 5.24 -33.03
C ALA A 527 -21.83 4.44 -34.32
N SER A 528 -20.89 3.49 -34.29
CA SER A 528 -20.96 2.36 -35.21
C SER A 528 -22.20 1.55 -34.80
N PRO A 529 -23.20 1.39 -35.67
CA PRO A 529 -24.40 0.63 -35.37
C PRO A 529 -24.03 -0.85 -35.43
N VAL A 530 -23.55 -1.41 -34.31
CA VAL A 530 -23.50 -2.85 -34.12
C VAL A 530 -24.67 -3.19 -33.20
N GLU A 531 -25.67 -3.80 -33.81
CA GLU A 531 -26.90 -4.27 -33.18
C GLU A 531 -26.61 -5.32 -32.09
N ASP A 532 -27.38 -5.24 -31.00
CA ASP A 532 -27.69 -6.31 -30.05
C ASP A 532 -26.54 -7.06 -29.33
N VAL A 533 -25.93 -6.39 -28.35
CA VAL A 533 -25.59 -7.06 -27.08
C VAL A 533 -25.92 -6.13 -25.91
N SER A 534 -27.11 -6.29 -25.32
CA SER A 534 -27.55 -5.58 -24.11
C SER A 534 -26.85 -6.13 -22.85
N SER A 535 -25.53 -6.15 -22.83
CA SER A 535 -24.78 -6.39 -21.60
C SER A 535 -24.80 -5.11 -20.78
N ALA A 536 -25.45 -5.14 -19.62
CA ALA A 536 -25.41 -4.09 -18.62
C ALA A 536 -23.95 -3.74 -18.29
N SER A 537 -23.41 -2.71 -18.94
CA SER A 537 -22.12 -2.12 -18.61
C SER A 537 -22.29 -1.39 -17.28
N GLY A 538 -22.21 -2.14 -16.18
CA GLY A 538 -22.20 -1.58 -14.83
C GLY A 538 -21.08 -0.55 -14.76
N ALA A 539 -21.43 0.71 -14.49
CA ALA A 539 -20.46 1.75 -14.28
C ALA A 539 -19.51 1.32 -13.16
N VAL A 540 -18.23 1.20 -13.48
CA VAL A 540 -17.19 0.84 -12.50
C VAL A 540 -17.19 1.94 -11.43
N PRO A 541 -17.41 1.62 -10.15
CA PRO A 541 -17.44 2.63 -9.11
C PRO A 541 -16.08 3.36 -9.03
N PRO A 542 -16.06 4.68 -8.80
CA PRO A 542 -14.82 5.43 -8.70
C PRO A 542 -14.00 4.98 -7.48
N GLY A 543 -12.67 5.06 -7.59
CA GLY A 543 -11.80 4.84 -6.45
C GLY A 543 -12.05 5.88 -5.37
N THR A 544 -12.08 5.47 -4.09
CA THR A 544 -12.24 6.37 -2.95
C THR A 544 -11.24 6.07 -1.84
N ILE A 545 -10.69 7.13 -1.23
CA ILE A 545 -9.87 7.03 -0.01
C ILE A 545 -10.57 7.81 1.10
N GLU A 546 -10.96 7.13 2.16
CA GLU A 546 -11.58 7.70 3.36
C GLU A 546 -10.55 7.69 4.50
N PHE A 547 -10.48 8.76 5.29
CA PHE A 547 -9.61 8.87 6.46
C PHE A 547 -10.37 9.60 7.59
N SER A 548 -10.07 9.29 8.85
CA SER A 548 -10.84 9.81 9.99
C SER A 548 -10.13 10.90 10.80
N ASP A 549 -8.81 11.05 10.69
CA ASP A 549 -8.03 12.03 11.47
C ASP A 549 -7.44 13.15 10.59
N ARG A 550 -6.47 12.83 9.71
CA ARG A 550 -5.85 13.83 8.84
C ARG A 550 -5.18 13.23 7.60
N LEU A 551 -4.91 14.07 6.60
CA LEU A 551 -4.09 13.78 5.42
C LEU A 551 -2.98 14.82 5.32
N GLU A 552 -1.72 14.39 5.28
CA GLU A 552 -0.55 15.24 5.00
C GLU A 552 -0.05 14.95 3.59
N LEU A 553 -0.03 15.98 2.74
CA LEU A 553 0.57 15.94 1.41
C LEU A 553 1.87 16.75 1.42
N ASP A 554 2.95 16.10 1.01
CA ASP A 554 4.20 16.76 0.68
C ASP A 554 4.31 16.89 -0.84
N LEU A 555 4.45 18.11 -1.30
CA LEU A 555 4.43 18.48 -2.71
C LEU A 555 5.76 19.15 -3.07
N ALA A 556 6.29 18.83 -4.25
CA ALA A 556 7.50 19.46 -4.77
C ALA A 556 7.19 20.20 -6.07
N ARG A 557 7.74 21.42 -6.21
CA ARG A 557 7.74 22.12 -7.49
C ARG A 557 8.79 21.49 -8.40
N ARG A 558 8.37 21.07 -9.60
CA ARG A 558 9.22 20.47 -10.62
C ARG A 558 9.01 21.14 -11.97
N THR A 559 10.11 21.45 -12.61
CA THR A 559 10.14 22.03 -13.95
C THR A 559 10.20 20.92 -14.99
N PHE A 560 9.13 20.73 -15.75
CA PHE A 560 9.04 19.77 -16.84
C PHE A 560 9.31 20.47 -18.17
N THR A 561 10.29 19.95 -18.91
CA THR A 561 10.61 20.46 -20.25
C THR A 561 9.94 19.58 -21.30
N ARG A 562 8.89 20.10 -21.97
CA ARG A 562 8.17 19.40 -23.04
C ARG A 562 8.48 20.05 -24.38
N TYR A 563 8.74 19.23 -25.40
CA TYR A 563 8.72 19.70 -26.77
C TYR A 563 7.26 19.76 -27.23
N ASP A 564 6.72 20.95 -27.39
CA ASP A 564 5.36 21.12 -27.90
C ASP A 564 5.37 20.97 -29.42
N VAL A 565 4.72 19.90 -29.90
CA VAL A 565 4.73 19.51 -31.31
C VAL A 565 4.02 20.55 -32.19
N ALA A 566 3.05 21.28 -31.65
CA ALA A 566 2.31 22.31 -32.38
C ALA A 566 3.15 23.56 -32.63
N SER A 567 3.85 24.05 -31.59
CA SER A 567 4.69 25.26 -31.69
C SER A 567 6.13 24.98 -32.12
N LEU A 568 6.56 23.71 -32.13
CA LEU A 568 7.96 23.30 -32.32
C LEU A 568 8.93 23.94 -31.31
N GLN A 569 8.40 24.42 -30.17
CA GLN A 569 9.17 25.04 -29.11
C GLN A 569 9.24 24.14 -27.88
N THR A 570 10.37 24.26 -27.18
CA THR A 570 10.52 23.68 -25.85
C THR A 570 9.73 24.55 -24.87
N VAL A 571 8.60 24.03 -24.40
CA VAL A 571 7.80 24.64 -23.35
C VAL A 571 8.27 24.08 -22.02
N THR A 572 8.75 24.98 -21.17
CA THR A 572 9.09 24.68 -19.78
C THR A 572 7.86 24.92 -18.94
N GLU A 573 7.35 23.88 -18.30
CA GLU A 573 6.14 23.93 -17.46
C GLU A 573 6.53 23.58 -16.01
N ASP A 574 6.35 24.53 -15.10
CA ASP A 574 6.49 24.27 -13.67
C ASP A 574 5.20 23.65 -13.14
N LYS A 575 5.29 22.39 -12.68
CA LYS A 575 4.19 21.69 -12.02
C LYS A 575 4.53 21.45 -10.56
N VAL A 576 3.53 21.53 -9.70
CA VAL A 576 3.63 21.03 -8.33
C VAL A 576 3.07 19.61 -8.34
N ILE A 577 3.88 18.66 -7.91
CA ILE A 577 3.52 17.24 -7.88
C ILE A 577 3.63 16.72 -6.44
N PRO A 578 2.72 15.84 -5.99
CA PRO A 578 2.89 15.15 -4.73
C PRO A 578 4.11 14.22 -4.79
N VAL A 579 4.90 14.25 -3.73
CA VAL A 579 6.04 13.37 -3.49
C VAL A 579 5.63 12.30 -2.48
N GLU A 580 4.86 12.68 -1.47
CA GLU A 580 4.39 11.80 -0.41
C GLU A 580 2.99 12.21 0.05
N ALA A 581 2.12 11.23 0.27
CA ALA A 581 0.81 11.42 0.91
C ALA A 581 0.70 10.50 2.12
N ARG A 582 0.41 11.05 3.30
CA ARG A 582 0.21 10.30 4.55
C ARG A 582 -1.21 10.49 5.07
N PHE A 583 -1.96 9.41 5.14
CA PHE A 583 -3.30 9.33 5.67
C PHE A 583 -3.26 8.80 7.10
N PHE A 584 -4.03 9.40 7.99
CA PHE A 584 -4.09 9.07 9.40
C PHE A 584 -5.53 8.84 9.85
N GLY A 585 -5.70 7.85 10.73
CA GLY A 585 -6.97 7.46 11.34
C GLY A 585 -7.83 6.63 10.39
N ASN A 586 -8.00 5.34 10.71
CA ASN A 586 -8.91 4.40 10.03
C ASN A 586 -9.01 4.61 8.50
N THR A 587 -7.85 4.70 7.84
CA THR A 587 -7.78 4.94 6.41
C THR A 587 -8.34 3.74 5.66
N ARG A 588 -9.28 3.97 4.76
CA ARG A 588 -9.84 2.95 3.88
C ARG A 588 -9.74 3.42 2.44
N MET A 589 -9.00 2.65 1.67
CA MET A 589 -8.89 2.82 0.23
C MET A 589 -9.73 1.73 -0.44
N THR A 590 -10.65 2.12 -1.29
CA THR A 590 -11.53 1.22 -2.05
C THR A 590 -11.47 1.58 -3.52
N ASP A 591 -11.20 0.58 -4.34
CA ASP A 591 -11.33 0.57 -5.79
C ASP A 591 -12.39 -0.49 -6.17
N ALA A 592 -12.76 -0.59 -7.44
CA ALA A 592 -13.79 -1.50 -7.93
C ALA A 592 -13.64 -2.94 -7.42
N ASP A 593 -12.41 -3.44 -7.40
CA ASP A 593 -12.10 -4.81 -7.02
C ASP A 593 -11.22 -4.91 -5.77
N ASN A 594 -10.67 -3.80 -5.27
CA ASN A 594 -9.65 -3.83 -4.23
C ASN A 594 -10.01 -2.96 -3.04
N ARG A 595 -9.68 -3.42 -1.84
CA ARG A 595 -9.89 -2.67 -0.61
C ARG A 595 -8.68 -2.82 0.29
N VAL A 596 -8.12 -1.72 0.75
CA VAL A 596 -7.04 -1.70 1.76
C VAL A 596 -7.51 -0.82 2.91
N ALA A 597 -7.59 -1.38 4.11
CA ALA A 597 -7.87 -0.63 5.33
C ALA A 597 -6.67 -0.70 6.28
N ALA A 598 -6.28 0.42 6.88
CA ALA A 598 -5.18 0.53 7.85
C ALA A 598 -5.36 1.77 8.73
N ASN A 599 -4.70 1.87 9.88
CA ASN A 599 -4.79 3.10 10.69
C ASN A 599 -4.01 4.26 10.05
N THR A 600 -2.82 3.96 9.51
CA THR A 600 -1.98 4.92 8.80
C THR A 600 -1.64 4.36 7.43
N MET A 601 -1.67 5.20 6.40
CA MET A 601 -1.28 4.82 5.04
C MET A 601 -0.35 5.89 4.49
N THR A 602 0.79 5.49 3.94
CA THR A 602 1.76 6.37 3.29
C THR A 602 1.92 5.94 1.85
N VAL A 603 1.76 6.88 0.92
CA VAL A 603 1.92 6.68 -0.51
C VAL A 603 3.10 7.53 -0.95
N LEU A 604 4.12 6.91 -1.51
CA LEU A 604 5.25 7.60 -2.12
C LEU A 604 5.06 7.62 -3.63
N PHE A 605 5.21 8.80 -4.23
CA PHE A 605 5.11 9.00 -5.66
C PHE A 605 6.51 9.09 -6.29
N ASP A 606 6.61 8.70 -7.55
CA ASP A 606 7.84 8.87 -8.33
C ASP A 606 7.99 10.35 -8.74
N PRO A 607 8.97 11.10 -8.20
CA PRO A 607 9.13 12.52 -8.49
C PRO A 607 9.66 12.79 -9.91
N ASP A 608 10.19 11.77 -10.59
CA ASP A 608 10.78 11.91 -11.93
C ASP A 608 9.79 11.52 -13.04
N ALA A 609 8.64 10.93 -12.68
CA ALA A 609 7.60 10.55 -13.62
C ALA A 609 6.82 11.78 -14.12
N ARG A 610 6.60 11.83 -15.44
CA ARG A 610 5.81 12.91 -16.08
C ARG A 610 4.33 12.86 -15.69
N GLU A 611 3.82 11.65 -15.57
CA GLU A 611 2.51 11.34 -15.00
C GLU A 611 2.75 10.91 -13.57
N LEU A 612 1.83 11.24 -12.68
CA LEU A 612 1.98 10.78 -11.31
C LEU A 612 1.95 9.25 -11.28
N ARG A 613 2.96 8.65 -10.65
CA ARG A 613 3.04 7.20 -10.49
C ARG A 613 3.35 6.88 -9.05
N VAL A 614 2.62 5.94 -8.48
CA VAL A 614 2.93 5.42 -7.15
C VAL A 614 4.18 4.58 -7.27
N ARG A 615 5.17 4.91 -6.44
CA ARG A 615 6.42 4.17 -6.31
C ARG A 615 6.32 3.13 -5.21
N SER A 616 5.72 3.49 -4.08
CA SER A 616 5.46 2.54 -3.01
C SER A 616 4.24 2.94 -2.17
N LEU A 617 3.61 1.93 -1.59
CA LEU A 617 2.51 2.05 -0.65
C LEU A 617 2.93 1.37 0.65
N ARG A 618 2.76 2.06 1.76
CA ARG A 618 2.97 1.53 3.10
C ARG A 618 1.70 1.70 3.92
N ALA A 619 1.18 0.63 4.47
CA ALA A 619 0.03 0.63 5.36
C ALA A 619 0.46 0.08 6.72
N ASP A 620 0.18 0.81 7.81
CA ASP A 620 0.59 0.47 9.16
C ASP A 620 -0.63 0.33 10.10
N THR A 621 -0.50 -0.61 11.04
CA THR A 621 -1.45 -0.96 12.11
C THR A 621 -2.78 -1.53 11.63
N ALA A 622 -3.02 -2.81 11.94
CA ALA A 622 -4.26 -3.55 11.64
C ALA A 622 -4.68 -3.47 10.17
N VAL A 623 -3.76 -3.84 9.28
CA VAL A 623 -4.01 -3.85 7.84
C VAL A 623 -4.97 -4.98 7.50
N ASP A 624 -6.08 -4.67 6.80
CA ASP A 624 -6.98 -5.61 6.13
C ASP A 624 -7.02 -5.23 4.65
N ALA A 625 -6.28 -5.97 3.83
CA ALA A 625 -6.25 -5.80 2.39
C ALA A 625 -6.99 -6.96 1.72
N ARG A 626 -7.98 -6.65 0.89
CA ARG A 626 -8.79 -7.58 0.10
C ARG A 626 -8.58 -7.25 -1.37
N LEU A 627 -8.28 -8.26 -2.16
CA LEU A 627 -7.93 -8.12 -3.57
C LEU A 627 -8.91 -8.90 -4.45
N GLY A 628 -9.39 -8.29 -5.54
CA GLY A 628 -10.35 -8.90 -6.45
C GLY A 628 -11.83 -8.79 -6.01
N ALA A 629 -12.72 -8.77 -7.00
CA ALA A 629 -14.18 -8.60 -6.85
C ALA A 629 -14.83 -9.56 -5.82
N ASP A 630 -14.37 -10.80 -5.76
CA ASP A 630 -15.00 -11.86 -4.95
C ASP A 630 -14.61 -11.81 -3.47
N ALA A 631 -13.71 -10.90 -3.06
CA ALA A 631 -13.13 -10.83 -1.72
C ALA A 631 -12.53 -12.15 -1.21
N ALA A 632 -12.34 -13.13 -2.09
CA ALA A 632 -11.80 -14.45 -1.78
C ALA A 632 -10.29 -14.41 -1.48
N ARG A 633 -9.62 -13.29 -1.81
CA ARG A 633 -8.22 -13.03 -1.49
C ARG A 633 -8.17 -11.94 -0.43
N SER A 634 -7.58 -12.26 0.72
CA SER A 634 -7.34 -11.28 1.77
C SER A 634 -5.99 -11.49 2.40
N ILE A 635 -5.42 -10.40 2.90
CA ILE A 635 -4.23 -10.41 3.74
C ILE A 635 -4.50 -9.49 4.93
N THR A 636 -4.37 -10.06 6.12
CA THR A 636 -4.39 -9.30 7.37
C THR A 636 -3.00 -9.31 7.99
N CYS A 637 -2.47 -8.15 8.35
CA CYS A 637 -1.14 -8.02 8.95
C CYS A 637 -1.01 -6.74 9.79
N GLU A 638 0.11 -6.56 10.46
CA GLU A 638 0.38 -5.34 11.23
C GLU A 638 0.94 -4.21 10.36
N ARG A 639 1.72 -4.55 9.34
CA ARG A 639 2.24 -3.61 8.35
C ARG A 639 2.31 -4.26 6.98
N LEU A 640 1.96 -3.52 5.94
CA LEU A 640 2.07 -3.93 4.54
C LEU A 640 2.86 -2.89 3.77
N GLU A 641 3.93 -3.31 3.10
CA GLU A 641 4.72 -2.49 2.18
C GLU A 641 4.59 -3.08 0.78
N VAL A 642 4.25 -2.26 -0.22
CA VAL A 642 4.15 -2.67 -1.61
C VAL A 642 4.98 -1.71 -2.45
N ASP A 643 5.99 -2.23 -3.13
CA ASP A 643 6.83 -1.49 -4.07
C ASP A 643 6.32 -1.71 -5.49
N PHE A 644 6.24 -0.63 -6.26
CA PHE A 644 5.75 -0.63 -7.64
C PHE A 644 6.85 -0.24 -8.62
N ASN A 645 6.75 -0.73 -9.87
CA ASN A 645 7.59 -0.32 -10.97
C ASN A 645 6.95 0.84 -11.74
N PRO A 646 7.48 2.07 -11.62
CA PRO A 646 6.91 3.21 -12.31
C PRO A 646 7.19 3.20 -13.82
N ALA A 647 8.10 2.37 -14.35
CA ALA A 647 8.51 2.45 -15.76
C ALA A 647 7.49 1.87 -16.76
N ALA A 648 6.55 1.03 -16.31
CA ALA A 648 5.76 0.16 -17.20
C ALA A 648 4.51 0.81 -17.83
N GLY A 649 4.23 2.10 -17.58
CA GLY A 649 3.00 2.76 -18.06
C GLY A 649 1.72 2.31 -17.34
N ARG A 650 1.78 1.19 -16.62
CA ARG A 650 0.85 0.74 -15.59
C ARG A 650 1.66 0.53 -14.31
N ILE A 651 1.04 0.70 -13.15
CA ILE A 651 1.76 0.63 -11.87
C ILE A 651 1.73 -0.82 -11.39
N GLU A 652 2.75 -1.57 -11.75
CA GLU A 652 2.84 -3.01 -11.47
C GLU A 652 3.65 -3.22 -10.18
N PRO A 653 3.19 -3.99 -9.19
CA PRO A 653 3.96 -4.34 -8.00
C PRO A 653 5.17 -5.20 -8.39
N VAL A 654 6.26 -4.97 -7.68
CA VAL A 654 7.54 -5.69 -7.80
C VAL A 654 7.79 -6.54 -6.55
N GLU A 655 7.37 -6.03 -5.41
CA GLU A 655 7.54 -6.69 -4.13
C GLU A 655 6.42 -6.24 -3.19
N ALA A 656 5.89 -7.17 -2.40
CA ALA A 656 5.00 -6.86 -1.30
C ALA A 656 5.48 -7.59 -0.05
N ARG A 657 5.60 -6.86 1.06
CA ARG A 657 6.07 -7.37 2.35
C ARG A 657 4.98 -7.11 3.39
N ALA A 658 4.44 -8.18 3.95
CA ALA A 658 3.54 -8.12 5.09
C ALA A 658 4.31 -8.49 6.36
N PHE A 659 4.18 -7.71 7.43
CA PHE A 659 4.89 -7.89 8.70
C PHE A 659 3.91 -8.09 9.88
N GLY A 660 4.41 -8.71 10.95
CA GLY A 660 3.67 -9.09 12.13
C GLY A 660 2.93 -10.42 11.93
N ASN A 661 1.79 -10.56 12.61
CA ASN A 661 0.91 -11.72 12.46
C ASN A 661 0.21 -11.67 11.09
N VAL A 662 0.84 -12.26 10.07
CA VAL A 662 0.32 -12.30 8.71
C VAL A 662 -0.62 -13.48 8.54
N VAL A 663 -1.85 -13.21 8.12
CA VAL A 663 -2.79 -14.22 7.63
C VAL A 663 -3.17 -13.85 6.21
N ALA A 664 -2.67 -14.60 5.24
CA ALA A 664 -3.06 -14.51 3.85
C ALA A 664 -4.04 -15.65 3.54
N SER A 665 -5.22 -15.32 3.03
CA SER A 665 -6.23 -16.30 2.63
C SER A 665 -6.58 -16.17 1.16
N HIS A 666 -6.87 -17.31 0.55
CA HIS A 666 -7.22 -17.40 -0.85
C HIS A 666 -8.12 -18.61 -1.11
N GLY A 667 -9.42 -18.36 -1.32
CA GLY A 667 -10.39 -19.46 -1.46
C GLY A 667 -10.47 -20.31 -0.19
N SER A 668 -10.12 -21.60 -0.29
CA SER A 668 -9.99 -22.52 0.86
C SER A 668 -8.60 -22.54 1.47
N GLY A 669 -7.62 -21.91 0.83
CA GLY A 669 -6.24 -21.90 1.26
C GLY A 669 -5.97 -20.79 2.27
N THR A 670 -5.23 -21.10 3.34
CA THR A 670 -4.78 -20.11 4.33
C THR A 670 -3.29 -20.28 4.59
N LEU A 671 -2.54 -19.18 4.58
CA LEU A 671 -1.16 -19.08 4.99
C LEU A 671 -1.08 -18.16 6.21
N VAL A 672 -0.53 -18.66 7.30
CA VAL A 672 -0.28 -17.94 8.54
C VAL A 672 1.23 -17.86 8.76
N ALA A 673 1.75 -16.70 9.14
CA ALA A 673 3.13 -16.50 9.55
C ALA A 673 3.19 -15.49 10.72
N GLU A 674 4.04 -15.72 11.71
CA GLU A 674 4.11 -14.91 12.93
C GLU A 674 4.99 -13.65 12.78
N ASP A 675 5.84 -13.57 11.74
CA ASP A 675 6.80 -12.47 11.57
C ASP A 675 6.65 -11.70 10.27
N HIS A 676 6.85 -12.33 9.12
CA HIS A 676 6.60 -11.67 7.84
C HIS A 676 6.41 -12.65 6.68
N VAL A 677 5.75 -12.15 5.64
CA VAL A 677 5.63 -12.79 4.33
C VAL A 677 6.07 -11.80 3.26
N THR A 678 7.03 -12.20 2.44
CA THR A 678 7.48 -11.48 1.25
C THR A 678 6.97 -12.18 0.01
N PHE A 679 6.26 -11.43 -0.82
CA PHE A 679 5.80 -11.83 -2.14
C PHE A 679 6.68 -11.11 -3.15
N THR A 680 7.29 -11.84 -4.09
CA THR A 680 8.05 -11.26 -5.20
C THR A 680 7.33 -11.50 -6.50
N PHE A 681 7.31 -10.47 -7.30
CA PHE A 681 6.38 -10.32 -8.38
C PHE A 681 7.15 -10.45 -9.74
N ALA A 682 6.69 -11.20 -10.79
CA ALA A 682 7.35 -11.31 -12.12
C ALA A 682 6.46 -11.21 -13.38
N LYS A 683 6.93 -10.49 -14.40
CA LYS A 683 6.12 -10.07 -15.55
C LYS A 683 6.38 -10.95 -16.74
N GLU A 684 5.32 -11.56 -17.28
CA GLU A 684 5.35 -12.25 -18.57
C GLU A 684 4.54 -11.45 -19.59
N THR A 685 5.20 -10.99 -20.65
CA THR A 685 4.49 -10.39 -21.78
C THR A 685 4.01 -11.50 -22.69
N ARG A 686 2.74 -11.89 -22.56
CA ARG A 686 2.11 -12.87 -23.45
C ARG A 686 1.66 -12.16 -24.71
N ILE A 687 2.11 -12.67 -25.85
CA ILE A 687 1.55 -12.27 -27.14
C ILE A 687 0.20 -12.96 -27.23
N VAL A 688 -0.89 -12.26 -26.93
CA VAL A 688 -2.25 -12.80 -27.11
C VAL A 688 -2.48 -12.83 -28.60
N SER A 689 -2.45 -14.04 -29.15
CA SER A 689 -2.48 -14.31 -30.58
C SER A 689 -3.83 -13.89 -31.17
N GLY A 690 -3.94 -12.62 -31.56
CA GLY A 690 -4.91 -12.17 -32.57
C GLY A 690 -4.39 -12.37 -34.00
N PHE A 691 -3.09 -12.61 -34.16
CA PHE A 691 -2.46 -12.84 -35.46
C PHE A 691 -2.01 -14.28 -35.58
N ASN A 692 -2.90 -15.14 -36.07
CA ASN A 692 -2.48 -16.39 -36.66
C ASN A 692 -1.97 -16.06 -38.08
N PRO A 693 -0.65 -16.12 -38.35
CA PRO A 693 -0.11 -15.85 -39.69
C PRO A 693 -0.72 -16.79 -40.74
N LEU A 694 -1.24 -17.95 -40.33
CA LEU A 694 -1.98 -18.86 -41.19
C LEU A 694 -3.34 -18.28 -41.61
N ASP A 695 -4.07 -17.63 -40.70
CA ASP A 695 -5.37 -17.01 -41.00
C ASP A 695 -5.19 -15.75 -41.86
N ALA A 696 -4.15 -14.95 -41.60
CA ALA A 696 -3.79 -13.82 -42.45
C ALA A 696 -3.30 -14.26 -43.85
N CYS A 697 -2.54 -15.36 -43.94
CA CYS A 697 -2.19 -15.99 -45.23
C CYS A 697 -3.44 -16.55 -45.95
N LEU A 698 -4.38 -17.12 -45.21
CA LEU A 698 -5.64 -17.64 -45.74
C LEU A 698 -6.53 -16.52 -46.27
N GLU A 699 -6.67 -15.40 -45.56
CA GLU A 699 -7.39 -14.21 -46.04
C GLU A 699 -6.70 -13.56 -47.23
N ALA A 700 -5.37 -13.42 -47.22
CA ALA A 700 -4.61 -12.93 -48.38
C ALA A 700 -4.88 -13.81 -49.62
N ARG A 701 -4.83 -15.14 -49.45
CA ARG A 701 -5.18 -16.08 -50.53
C ARG A 701 -6.64 -15.96 -50.96
N ARG A 702 -7.59 -15.77 -50.04
CA ARG A 702 -9.01 -15.55 -50.37
C ARG A 702 -9.22 -14.24 -51.13
N ALA A 703 -8.42 -13.22 -50.86
CA ALA A 703 -8.42 -11.95 -51.57
C ALA A 703 -7.64 -11.98 -52.90
N GLY A 704 -7.09 -13.14 -53.30
CA GLY A 704 -6.30 -13.29 -54.53
C GLY A 704 -4.90 -12.68 -54.47
N VAL A 705 -4.42 -12.33 -53.27
CA VAL A 705 -3.07 -11.80 -53.03
C VAL A 705 -2.15 -12.97 -52.68
N ASP A 706 -1.03 -13.11 -53.38
CA ASP A 706 -0.03 -14.13 -53.07
C ASP A 706 0.65 -13.78 -51.73
N PRO A 707 0.55 -14.64 -50.69
CA PRO A 707 1.15 -14.38 -49.38
C PRO A 707 2.66 -14.16 -49.41
N SER A 708 3.35 -14.65 -50.44
CA SER A 708 4.79 -14.45 -50.62
C SER A 708 5.15 -13.04 -51.12
N THR A 709 4.17 -12.28 -51.62
CA THR A 709 4.36 -10.90 -52.12
C THR A 709 4.02 -9.81 -51.10
N LEU A 710 3.44 -10.19 -49.95
CA LEU A 710 3.13 -9.26 -48.87
C LEU A 710 4.37 -8.94 -48.02
N ASP A 711 4.65 -7.65 -47.84
CA ASP A 711 5.65 -7.18 -46.87
C ASP A 711 5.06 -7.28 -45.45
N TRP A 712 5.24 -8.45 -44.85
CA TRP A 712 4.77 -8.76 -43.50
C TRP A 712 5.34 -7.81 -42.43
N GLU A 713 6.51 -7.20 -42.67
CA GLU A 713 7.11 -6.21 -41.78
C GLU A 713 6.47 -4.83 -41.94
N ALA A 714 6.09 -4.43 -43.15
CA ALA A 714 5.32 -3.21 -43.39
C ALA A 714 3.90 -3.32 -42.81
N LEU A 715 3.23 -4.48 -42.95
CA LEU A 715 1.93 -4.74 -42.32
C LEU A 715 2.00 -4.72 -40.78
N ARG A 716 3.09 -5.24 -40.21
CA ARG A 716 3.37 -5.18 -38.76
C ARG A 716 3.68 -3.74 -38.30
N ARG A 717 4.31 -2.91 -39.14
CA ARG A 717 4.60 -1.48 -38.88
C ARG A 717 3.41 -0.54 -39.13
N ALA A 718 2.50 -0.86 -40.05
CA ALA A 718 1.38 -0.01 -40.46
C ALA A 718 0.19 -0.02 -39.47
N GLY A 719 0.29 -0.69 -38.33
CA GLY A 719 -0.71 -0.63 -37.26
C GLY A 719 -1.97 -1.48 -37.45
N ALA A 720 -2.09 -2.22 -38.55
CA ALA A 720 -3.24 -3.10 -38.82
C ALA A 720 -3.30 -4.34 -37.90
N VAL A 721 -2.18 -4.70 -37.27
CA VAL A 721 -2.11 -5.78 -36.28
C VAL A 721 -1.30 -5.27 -35.10
N ARG A 722 -1.91 -4.45 -34.23
CA ARG A 722 -1.41 -4.31 -32.87
C ARG A 722 -1.57 -5.69 -32.24
N ASN A 723 -0.50 -6.51 -32.25
CA ASN A 723 -0.42 -7.67 -31.37
C ASN A 723 -0.78 -7.14 -29.98
N ARG A 724 -1.95 -7.54 -29.46
CA ARG A 724 -2.31 -7.26 -28.08
C ARG A 724 -1.35 -8.08 -27.25
N THR A 725 -0.24 -7.48 -26.86
CA THR A 725 0.60 -8.00 -25.81
C THR A 725 -0.18 -7.77 -24.52
N GLU A 726 -0.76 -8.84 -23.98
CA GLU A 726 -1.26 -8.77 -22.61
C GLU A 726 -0.06 -9.01 -21.72
N THR A 727 0.33 -7.95 -21.03
CA THR A 727 1.24 -8.07 -19.91
C THR A 727 0.49 -8.81 -18.81
N HIS A 728 0.90 -10.04 -18.54
CA HIS A 728 0.46 -10.79 -17.39
C HIS A 728 1.52 -10.66 -16.31
N VAL A 729 1.06 -10.38 -15.11
CA VAL A 729 1.92 -10.12 -13.97
C VAL A 729 1.58 -11.29 -13.03
N TYR A 730 2.53 -12.21 -12.77
CA TYR A 730 2.30 -13.46 -11.98
C TYR A 730 3.27 -13.63 -10.78
N LEU A 731 2.80 -14.21 -9.66
CA LEU A 731 3.60 -14.32 -8.41
C LEU A 731 4.81 -15.20 -8.70
N GLN A 732 6.03 -14.72 -8.47
CA GLN A 732 7.25 -15.44 -8.83
C GLN A 732 7.78 -16.26 -7.67
N SER A 733 7.78 -15.67 -6.48
CA SER A 733 8.22 -16.34 -5.27
C SER A 733 7.49 -15.83 -4.05
N LEU A 734 7.39 -16.69 -3.06
CA LEU A 734 6.83 -16.40 -1.74
C LEU A 734 7.84 -16.84 -0.70
N SER A 735 8.12 -16.00 0.29
CA SER A 735 8.92 -16.36 1.46
C SER A 735 8.16 -15.98 2.72
N ALA A 736 7.87 -16.95 3.58
CA ALA A 736 7.23 -16.74 4.88
C ALA A 736 8.18 -17.17 5.99
N ARG A 737 8.19 -16.46 7.12
CA ARG A 737 9.08 -16.73 8.25
C ARG A 737 8.35 -16.70 9.59
N ARG A 738 8.87 -17.52 10.51
CA ARG A 738 8.48 -17.78 11.89
C ARG A 738 7.06 -18.35 12.02
N GLY A 739 6.96 -19.59 12.52
CA GLY A 739 5.67 -20.21 12.83
C GLY A 739 4.74 -20.28 11.62
N VAL A 740 5.27 -20.68 10.46
CA VAL A 740 4.52 -20.76 9.21
C VAL A 740 3.56 -21.95 9.25
N VAL A 741 2.28 -21.68 9.02
CA VAL A 741 1.25 -22.71 8.84
C VAL A 741 0.53 -22.46 7.52
N ALA A 742 0.50 -23.45 6.63
CA ALA A 742 -0.26 -23.37 5.38
C ALA A 742 -1.24 -24.53 5.30
N LYS A 743 -2.53 -24.23 5.07
CA LYS A 743 -3.62 -25.21 4.99
C LYS A 743 -4.42 -25.05 3.72
N ASP A 744 -4.83 -26.16 3.11
CA ASP A 744 -5.79 -26.21 2.01
C ASP A 744 -6.68 -27.45 2.13
N ASP A 745 -7.88 -27.27 2.68
CA ASP A 745 -8.81 -28.37 2.93
C ASP A 745 -9.24 -29.08 1.64
N ARG A 746 -9.30 -28.37 0.49
CA ARG A 746 -9.69 -28.98 -0.79
C ARG A 746 -8.63 -29.95 -1.32
N ARG A 747 -7.38 -29.73 -0.93
CA ARG A 747 -6.21 -30.46 -1.44
C ARG A 747 -5.58 -31.35 -0.37
N GLY A 748 -6.10 -31.35 0.85
CA GLY A 748 -5.56 -32.10 1.98
C GLY A 748 -4.14 -31.67 2.36
N LEU A 749 -3.78 -30.40 2.12
CA LEU A 749 -2.47 -29.87 2.47
C LEU A 749 -2.50 -29.29 3.89
N ASP A 750 -1.60 -29.76 4.74
CA ASP A 750 -1.30 -29.16 6.05
C ASP A 750 0.22 -29.09 6.24
N LEU A 751 0.75 -27.88 6.20
CA LEU A 751 2.17 -27.57 6.32
C LEU A 751 2.43 -26.78 7.59
N GLN A 752 3.44 -27.18 8.35
CA GLN A 752 3.92 -26.49 9.54
C GLN A 752 5.44 -26.36 9.47
N ALA A 753 5.97 -25.14 9.64
CA ALA A 753 7.38 -24.86 9.44
C ALA A 753 7.84 -23.62 10.23
N GLU A 754 9.16 -23.43 10.33
CA GLU A 754 9.75 -22.16 10.73
C GLU A 754 9.88 -21.20 9.56
N SER A 755 10.24 -21.68 8.38
CA SER A 755 10.22 -20.88 7.16
C SER A 755 9.75 -21.68 5.97
N LEU A 756 9.12 -20.97 5.05
CA LEU A 756 8.65 -21.50 3.77
C LEU A 756 9.20 -20.60 2.67
N THR A 757 9.85 -21.19 1.67
CA THR A 757 10.24 -20.49 0.45
C THR A 757 9.69 -21.25 -0.74
N CYS A 758 8.89 -20.58 -1.58
CA CYS A 758 8.25 -21.13 -2.75
C CYS A 758 8.73 -20.39 -3.99
N VAL A 759 8.94 -21.12 -5.09
CA VAL A 759 9.11 -20.58 -6.44
C VAL A 759 7.94 -21.01 -7.30
N LEU A 760 7.41 -20.08 -8.07
CA LEU A 760 6.23 -20.26 -8.90
C LEU A 760 6.56 -19.96 -10.36
N ASP A 761 5.83 -20.57 -11.29
CA ASP A 761 5.92 -20.27 -12.73
C ASP A 761 4.98 -19.14 -13.17
N ALA A 762 4.95 -18.89 -14.48
CA ALA A 762 4.22 -17.78 -15.08
C ALA A 762 2.69 -17.86 -15.04
N ASP A 763 2.16 -19.07 -14.87
CA ASP A 763 0.74 -19.27 -14.63
C ASP A 763 0.39 -19.06 -13.15
N SER A 764 1.39 -18.69 -12.33
CA SER A 764 1.41 -18.95 -10.91
C SER A 764 1.11 -20.43 -10.77
N GLN A 765 2.11 -21.31 -10.84
CA GLN A 765 2.04 -22.71 -10.41
C GLN A 765 3.28 -23.02 -9.57
N LEU A 766 3.18 -23.74 -8.43
CA LEU A 766 4.34 -24.04 -7.59
C LEU A 766 5.31 -24.92 -8.38
N VAL A 767 6.55 -24.48 -8.48
CA VAL A 767 7.64 -25.20 -9.13
C VAL A 767 8.47 -25.93 -8.08
N THR A 768 8.93 -25.20 -7.07
CA THR A 768 9.69 -25.74 -5.94
C THR A 768 9.27 -25.10 -4.63
N ALA A 769 9.41 -25.85 -3.54
CA ALA A 769 9.25 -25.34 -2.18
C ALA A 769 10.35 -25.88 -1.27
N THR A 770 10.86 -25.03 -0.39
CA THR A 770 11.73 -25.40 0.72
C THR A 770 11.00 -25.09 2.02
N VAL A 771 10.86 -26.09 2.87
CA VAL A 771 10.12 -26.04 4.14
C VAL A 771 11.10 -26.36 5.27
N ASP A 772 11.49 -25.35 6.04
CA ASP A 772 12.50 -25.50 7.10
C ASP A 772 11.85 -25.45 8.47
N GLY A 773 12.21 -26.36 9.37
CA GLY A 773 11.76 -26.43 10.76
C GLY A 773 12.71 -25.75 11.74
N ARG A 774 12.32 -25.71 13.02
CA ARG A 774 13.19 -25.37 14.14
C ARG A 774 13.92 -26.62 14.65
N ALA A 775 14.99 -26.42 15.42
CA ALA A 775 15.66 -27.52 16.11
C ALA A 775 14.72 -28.29 17.08
N GLU A 776 13.76 -27.58 17.68
CA GLU A 776 12.78 -28.15 18.62
C GLU A 776 11.51 -28.69 17.94
N ALA A 777 11.24 -28.28 16.69
CA ALA A 777 10.04 -28.62 15.94
C ALA A 777 10.37 -28.74 14.45
N TRP A 778 10.43 -29.97 13.95
CA TRP A 778 10.70 -30.25 12.54
C TRP A 778 9.65 -29.62 11.62
N ALA A 779 10.05 -29.33 10.39
CA ALA A 779 9.09 -29.05 9.35
C ALA A 779 8.22 -30.30 9.16
N ARG A 780 6.92 -30.09 8.99
CA ARG A 780 5.92 -31.11 8.72
C ARG A 780 5.16 -30.71 7.47
N VAL A 781 5.13 -31.60 6.49
CA VAL A 781 4.32 -31.44 5.28
C VAL A 781 3.41 -32.65 5.18
N THR A 782 2.11 -32.42 5.35
CA THR A 782 1.07 -33.43 5.14
C THR A 782 0.36 -33.14 3.84
N ILE A 783 0.30 -34.13 2.96
CA ILE A 783 -0.42 -34.10 1.69
C ILE A 783 -1.30 -35.35 1.67
N GLU A 784 -2.61 -35.14 1.82
CA GLU A 784 -3.59 -36.21 1.97
C GLU A 784 -3.24 -37.15 3.14
N ASP A 785 -2.93 -38.41 2.85
CA ASP A 785 -2.61 -39.47 3.81
C ASP A 785 -1.09 -39.64 4.02
N LEU A 786 -0.25 -38.76 3.44
CA LEU A 786 1.21 -38.83 3.50
C LEU A 786 1.80 -37.64 4.27
N THR A 787 2.51 -37.90 5.36
CA THR A 787 3.16 -36.90 6.20
C THR A 787 4.68 -37.09 6.17
N ILE A 788 5.40 -36.07 5.73
CA ILE A 788 6.86 -35.99 5.79
C ILE A 788 7.27 -35.04 6.90
N GLU A 789 8.20 -35.46 7.74
CA GLU A 789 8.80 -34.64 8.79
C GLU A 789 10.32 -34.65 8.71
N GLY A 790 10.94 -33.48 8.87
CA GLY A 790 12.39 -33.34 8.94
C GLY A 790 12.83 -31.88 9.18
N PRO A 791 14.13 -31.64 9.45
CA PRO A 791 14.65 -30.29 9.64
C PRO A 791 14.48 -29.36 8.43
N SER A 792 14.62 -29.90 7.23
CA SER A 792 14.41 -29.18 5.96
C SER A 792 13.87 -30.15 4.92
N ILE A 793 12.74 -29.81 4.32
CA ILE A 793 12.06 -30.59 3.29
C ILE A 793 12.08 -29.78 2.00
N PHE A 794 12.77 -30.30 0.98
CA PHE A 794 12.73 -29.75 -0.37
C PHE A 794 11.72 -30.52 -1.21
N VAL A 795 10.85 -29.79 -1.91
CA VAL A 795 9.82 -30.35 -2.78
C VAL A 795 9.97 -29.74 -4.17
N ASP A 796 10.08 -30.59 -5.19
CA ASP A 796 10.07 -30.22 -6.60
C ASP A 796 8.79 -30.77 -7.22
N VAL A 797 7.87 -29.88 -7.55
CA VAL A 797 6.54 -30.22 -8.04
C VAL A 797 6.59 -30.73 -9.47
N ILE A 798 7.47 -30.15 -10.30
CA ILE A 798 7.62 -30.53 -11.70
C ILE A 798 8.14 -31.96 -11.80
N GLN A 799 9.11 -32.31 -10.95
CA GLN A 799 9.65 -33.68 -10.87
C GLN A 799 8.84 -34.61 -9.96
N GLU A 800 7.76 -34.12 -9.35
CA GLU A 800 6.96 -34.81 -8.34
C GLU A 800 7.83 -35.44 -7.24
N SER A 801 8.88 -34.73 -6.80
CA SER A 801 9.89 -35.30 -5.90
C SER A 801 9.98 -34.54 -4.58
N ALA A 802 10.33 -35.26 -3.51
CA ALA A 802 10.60 -34.69 -2.21
C ALA A 802 11.94 -35.21 -1.68
N ARG A 803 12.68 -34.38 -0.96
CA ARG A 803 14.00 -34.73 -0.42
C ARG A 803 14.16 -34.15 0.98
N VAL A 804 14.73 -34.96 1.87
CA VAL A 804 15.11 -34.57 3.23
C VAL A 804 16.56 -35.01 3.44
N ASP A 805 17.48 -34.06 3.56
CA ASP A 805 18.93 -34.30 3.72
C ASP A 805 19.37 -34.31 5.19
N ALA A 806 18.56 -34.91 6.05
CA ALA A 806 18.74 -34.97 7.50
C ALA A 806 17.90 -36.11 8.09
N PRO A 807 18.05 -36.45 9.39
CA PRO A 807 17.11 -37.35 10.06
C PRO A 807 15.67 -36.88 9.88
N GLY A 808 14.75 -37.83 9.72
CA GLY A 808 13.35 -37.51 9.47
C GLY A 808 12.44 -38.72 9.59
N ARG A 809 11.17 -38.49 9.30
CA ARG A 809 10.11 -39.48 9.38
C ARG A 809 9.11 -39.31 8.24
N LEU A 810 8.66 -40.41 7.67
CA LEU A 810 7.60 -40.49 6.68
C LEU A 810 6.49 -41.36 7.28
N THR A 811 5.27 -40.84 7.33
CA THR A 811 4.09 -41.61 7.74
C THR A 811 3.12 -41.65 6.58
N PHE A 812 2.60 -42.82 6.24
CA PHE A 812 1.55 -42.96 5.24
C PHE A 812 0.55 -44.04 5.64
N LEU A 813 -0.70 -43.90 5.22
CA LEU A 813 -1.70 -44.95 5.43
C LEU A 813 -1.58 -46.06 4.39
N SER A 814 -1.48 -47.30 4.84
CA SER A 814 -1.40 -48.49 4.00
C SER A 814 -2.56 -49.44 4.27
N LEU A 815 -3.11 -50.02 3.20
CA LEU A 815 -4.06 -51.14 3.27
C LEU A 815 -3.35 -52.50 3.37
N ARG A 816 -2.02 -52.50 3.41
CA ARG A 816 -1.19 -53.69 3.61
C ARG A 816 -0.15 -53.44 4.68
N ASP A 817 0.03 -54.39 5.57
CA ASP A 817 1.14 -54.37 6.53
C ASP A 817 2.45 -54.82 5.87
N LEU A 818 3.54 -54.83 6.64
CA LEU A 818 4.87 -55.26 6.18
C LEU A 818 4.97 -56.78 5.93
N ASP A 819 3.98 -57.57 6.34
CA ASP A 819 3.89 -59.00 6.06
C ASP A 819 3.14 -59.27 4.75
N GLY A 820 2.65 -58.21 4.08
CA GLY A 820 1.85 -58.32 2.87
C GLY A 820 0.39 -58.72 3.12
N ARG A 821 -0.07 -58.69 4.38
CA ARG A 821 -1.44 -58.97 4.74
C ARG A 821 -2.32 -57.77 4.40
N ASP A 822 -3.45 -58.03 3.73
CA ASP A 822 -4.46 -57.01 3.48
C ASP A 822 -5.17 -56.65 4.79
N LEU A 823 -5.27 -55.36 5.07
CA LEU A 823 -5.93 -54.80 6.24
C LEU A 823 -7.35 -54.36 5.85
N SER A 824 -8.32 -54.64 6.70
CA SER A 824 -9.71 -54.20 6.49
C SER A 824 -9.85 -52.68 6.60
N GLU A 825 -8.95 -52.04 7.34
CA GLU A 825 -8.87 -50.59 7.50
C GLU A 825 -7.43 -50.14 7.24
N PRO A 826 -7.21 -48.96 6.61
CA PRO A 826 -5.87 -48.42 6.44
C PRO A 826 -5.19 -48.22 7.80
N ALA A 827 -3.97 -48.74 7.95
CA ALA A 827 -3.14 -48.52 9.13
C ALA A 827 -1.95 -47.61 8.80
N PRO A 828 -1.49 -46.76 9.73
CA PRO A 828 -0.31 -45.94 9.53
C PRO A 828 0.95 -46.83 9.46
N MET A 829 1.74 -46.60 8.42
CA MET A 829 3.10 -47.10 8.28
C MET A 829 4.06 -45.94 8.45
N THR A 830 5.02 -46.07 9.37
CA THR A 830 5.97 -45.03 9.72
C THR A 830 7.38 -45.49 9.34
N VAL A 831 8.13 -44.69 8.60
CA VAL A 831 9.52 -44.94 8.23
C VAL A 831 10.38 -43.79 8.76
N ALA A 832 11.24 -44.06 9.73
CA ALA A 832 12.22 -43.13 10.25
C ALA A 832 13.63 -43.42 9.67
N TRP A 833 14.43 -42.38 9.47
CA TRP A 833 15.81 -42.49 8.95
C TRP A 833 16.74 -41.49 9.65
N LYS A 834 18.06 -41.68 9.55
CA LYS A 834 19.05 -40.75 10.15
C LYS A 834 19.91 -39.97 9.17
N THR A 835 19.98 -40.33 7.89
CA THR A 835 20.82 -39.61 6.92
C THR A 835 20.00 -38.85 5.88
N SER A 836 19.22 -39.55 5.07
CA SER A 836 18.41 -38.88 4.05
C SER A 836 17.22 -39.70 3.58
N MET A 837 16.25 -38.99 3.01
CA MET A 837 15.14 -39.55 2.26
C MET A 837 15.01 -38.85 0.90
N ARG A 838 14.68 -39.63 -0.14
CA ARG A 838 14.31 -39.14 -1.46
C ARG A 838 13.05 -39.86 -1.94
N PHE A 839 12.01 -39.12 -2.28
CA PHE A 839 10.81 -39.60 -2.95
C PHE A 839 10.78 -39.12 -4.39
N VAL A 840 10.49 -40.01 -5.34
CA VAL A 840 10.37 -39.71 -6.78
C VAL A 840 9.01 -40.15 -7.28
N GLY A 841 8.09 -39.20 -7.48
CA GLY A 841 6.69 -39.44 -7.83
C GLY A 841 6.49 -40.10 -9.19
N GLU A 842 7.28 -39.73 -10.21
CA GLU A 842 7.22 -40.37 -11.54
C GLU A 842 7.40 -41.90 -11.47
N ARG A 843 8.24 -42.36 -10.53
CA ARG A 843 8.50 -43.79 -10.28
C ARG A 843 7.70 -44.34 -9.12
N ASN A 844 6.96 -43.50 -8.40
CA ASN A 844 6.33 -43.81 -7.13
C ASN A 844 7.29 -44.56 -6.19
N ARG A 845 8.50 -44.04 -5.97
CA ARG A 845 9.55 -44.72 -5.19
C ARG A 845 10.10 -43.82 -4.10
N ALA A 846 10.22 -44.34 -2.87
CA ALA A 846 10.96 -43.71 -1.78
C ALA A 846 12.25 -44.47 -1.49
N GLU A 847 13.34 -43.74 -1.28
CA GLU A 847 14.65 -44.24 -0.88
C GLU A 847 15.04 -43.58 0.44
N PHE A 848 15.47 -44.39 1.41
CA PHE A 848 15.83 -43.97 2.76
C PHE A 848 17.24 -44.48 3.09
N SER A 849 18.02 -43.69 3.82
CA SER A 849 19.39 -44.07 4.19
C SER A 849 19.76 -43.63 5.62
N GLY A 850 20.70 -44.34 6.22
CA GLY A 850 21.35 -43.95 7.48
C GLY A 850 20.82 -44.64 8.73
N GLY A 851 20.42 -45.90 8.66
CA GLY A 851 19.77 -46.57 9.79
C GLY A 851 18.28 -46.28 9.80
N VAL A 852 17.59 -46.93 8.87
CA VAL A 852 16.17 -46.86 8.64
C VAL A 852 15.45 -47.77 9.63
N HIS A 853 14.38 -47.27 10.23
CA HIS A 853 13.46 -47.99 11.09
C HIS A 853 12.04 -47.81 10.55
N ALA A 854 11.44 -48.86 10.03
CA ALA A 854 10.07 -48.86 9.55
C ALA A 854 9.17 -49.67 10.50
N GLU A 855 8.00 -49.12 10.79
CA GLU A 855 7.02 -49.69 11.70
C GLU A 855 5.64 -49.67 11.02
N SER A 856 4.91 -50.78 11.12
CA SER A 856 3.50 -50.87 10.73
C SER A 856 2.77 -51.70 11.78
N GLY A 857 2.06 -51.04 12.70
CA GLY A 857 1.40 -51.74 13.82
C GLY A 857 2.39 -52.50 14.70
N ARG A 858 2.41 -53.83 14.61
CA ARG A 858 3.27 -54.72 15.42
C ARG A 858 4.52 -55.22 14.67
N HIS A 859 4.73 -54.72 13.47
CA HIS A 859 5.81 -55.13 12.57
C HIS A 859 6.88 -54.05 12.59
N VAL A 860 8.10 -54.44 12.92
CA VAL A 860 9.27 -53.56 12.97
C VAL A 860 10.30 -54.04 11.97
N PHE A 861 10.94 -53.10 11.30
CA PHE A 861 11.89 -53.36 10.24
C PHE A 861 13.08 -52.39 10.33
N ASP A 862 14.27 -52.91 10.59
CA ASP A 862 15.51 -52.14 10.69
C ASP A 862 16.43 -52.45 9.50
N ALA A 863 17.06 -51.44 8.91
CA ALA A 863 18.06 -51.59 7.85
C ALA A 863 19.00 -50.38 7.76
N GLN A 864 20.11 -50.46 7.03
CA GLN A 864 20.94 -49.29 6.74
C GLN A 864 20.33 -48.43 5.61
N GLU A 865 19.82 -49.09 4.58
CA GLU A 865 19.14 -48.48 3.44
C GLU A 865 17.82 -49.22 3.20
N LEU A 866 16.78 -48.48 2.80
CA LEU A 866 15.48 -49.03 2.43
C LEU A 866 14.98 -48.32 1.17
N SER A 867 14.44 -49.08 0.24
CA SER A 867 13.73 -48.59 -0.94
C SER A 867 12.33 -49.19 -0.95
N ILE A 868 11.32 -48.35 -1.13
CA ILE A 868 9.91 -48.76 -1.23
C ILE A 868 9.38 -48.26 -2.56
N ASP A 869 8.94 -49.19 -3.41
CA ASP A 869 8.13 -48.88 -4.59
C ASP A 869 6.65 -48.91 -4.18
N PHE A 870 5.91 -47.88 -4.58
CA PHE A 870 4.49 -47.70 -4.32
C PHE A 870 3.65 -47.93 -5.56
N ARG A 871 2.41 -48.34 -5.34
CA ARG A 871 1.32 -48.28 -6.31
C ARG A 871 0.25 -47.33 -5.80
N ASP A 872 -0.38 -46.65 -6.73
CA ASP A 872 -1.55 -45.83 -6.50
C ASP A 872 -2.79 -46.73 -6.28
N ALA A 873 -3.36 -46.70 -5.08
CA ALA A 873 -4.60 -47.40 -4.74
C ALA A 873 -5.79 -46.80 -5.50
N PRO A 874 -6.74 -47.62 -5.99
CA PRO A 874 -7.95 -47.08 -6.59
C PRO A 874 -8.66 -46.15 -5.58
N PRO A 875 -9.24 -45.02 -6.04
CA PRO A 875 -10.04 -44.17 -5.17
C PRO A 875 -11.19 -45.00 -4.56
N PRO A 876 -11.59 -44.74 -3.30
CA PRO A 876 -12.71 -45.45 -2.69
C PRO A 876 -13.96 -45.29 -3.55
N GLU A 877 -14.69 -46.38 -3.80
CA GLU A 877 -15.91 -46.37 -4.60
C GLU A 877 -16.88 -45.30 -4.05
N GLY A 878 -17.20 -44.30 -4.88
CA GLY A 878 -18.12 -43.21 -4.54
C GLY A 878 -17.47 -41.85 -4.22
N ALA A 879 -16.14 -41.73 -4.16
CA ALA A 879 -15.48 -40.43 -4.00
C ALA A 879 -15.47 -39.65 -5.33
N VAL A 880 -16.14 -38.50 -5.37
CA VAL A 880 -16.05 -37.54 -6.49
C VAL A 880 -14.65 -36.93 -6.49
N ALA A 881 -13.90 -37.08 -7.58
CA ALA A 881 -12.55 -36.53 -7.68
C ALA A 881 -12.58 -34.99 -7.57
N PRO A 882 -11.92 -34.37 -6.58
CA PRO A 882 -11.80 -32.92 -6.53
C PRO A 882 -10.96 -32.42 -7.73
N PRO A 883 -11.16 -31.17 -8.18
CA PRO A 883 -10.30 -30.55 -9.20
C PRO A 883 -8.86 -30.42 -8.67
N ARG A 884 -7.87 -30.78 -9.52
CA ARG A 884 -6.48 -31.05 -9.12
C ARG A 884 -5.49 -30.09 -9.79
N ASN A 885 -5.12 -29.02 -9.09
CA ASN A 885 -3.89 -28.26 -9.24
C ASN A 885 -3.17 -28.27 -7.88
N TRP A 886 -1.84 -28.22 -7.81
CA TRP A 886 -1.07 -28.74 -6.66
C TRP A 886 -0.88 -27.79 -5.44
N TRP A 887 -1.34 -26.54 -5.41
CA TRP A 887 -0.96 -25.57 -4.35
C TRP A 887 -1.85 -24.31 -4.20
N ILE A 888 -2.01 -23.83 -2.95
CA ILE A 888 -2.87 -22.71 -2.45
C ILE A 888 -2.90 -21.42 -3.28
N LEU A 889 -1.92 -21.21 -4.14
CA LEU A 889 -1.66 -19.95 -4.81
C LEU A 889 -1.89 -20.04 -6.35
N SER A 890 -2.39 -21.16 -6.90
CA SER A 890 -2.69 -21.30 -8.36
C SER A 890 -3.94 -20.61 -8.82
N ASP A 891 -4.93 -20.57 -7.95
CA ASP A 891 -6.15 -19.85 -8.28
C ASP A 891 -5.91 -18.31 -8.16
N LEU A 892 -4.68 -17.83 -7.87
CA LEU A 892 -4.34 -16.39 -7.88
C LEU A 892 -4.46 -15.80 -9.29
N VAL A 893 -4.47 -16.62 -10.35
CA VAL A 893 -4.27 -16.13 -11.74
C VAL A 893 -5.18 -16.74 -12.82
N GLU A 894 -5.89 -17.85 -12.61
CA GLU A 894 -6.56 -18.49 -13.77
C GLU A 894 -7.87 -17.83 -14.24
N ARG A 895 -7.80 -17.21 -15.43
CA ARG A 895 -8.84 -17.37 -16.47
C ARG A 895 -8.65 -18.76 -17.12
N PRO A 896 -9.73 -19.48 -17.46
CA PRO A 896 -9.65 -20.84 -17.97
C PRO A 896 -9.09 -20.86 -19.40
N VAL A 897 -7.81 -21.17 -19.57
CA VAL A 897 -7.25 -21.52 -20.88
C VAL A 897 -7.23 -23.03 -20.98
N ALA A 898 -8.05 -23.57 -21.88
CA ALA A 898 -8.17 -24.99 -22.17
C ALA A 898 -6.85 -25.57 -22.72
N ARG A 899 -5.95 -26.03 -21.84
CA ARG A 899 -4.90 -26.99 -22.18
C ARG A 899 -5.34 -28.38 -21.72
N SER A 900 -5.09 -29.40 -22.56
CA SER A 900 -5.57 -30.76 -22.40
C SER A 900 -5.29 -31.33 -20.99
N PRO A 901 -6.34 -31.61 -20.19
CA PRO A 901 -6.23 -32.06 -18.80
C PRO A 901 -5.85 -33.56 -18.63
N ASP A 902 -5.45 -34.25 -19.70
CA ASP A 902 -5.45 -35.73 -19.72
C ASP A 902 -4.25 -36.43 -19.07
N ARG A 903 -3.19 -35.72 -18.64
CA ARG A 903 -1.97 -36.40 -18.12
C ARG A 903 -1.68 -36.25 -16.62
N LEU A 904 -2.28 -35.30 -15.92
CA LEU A 904 -2.03 -35.06 -14.48
C LEU A 904 -3.24 -35.36 -13.59
N THR A 905 -4.40 -35.72 -14.14
CA THR A 905 -5.69 -35.73 -13.43
C THR A 905 -6.02 -37.01 -12.67
N ASP A 906 -5.29 -38.12 -12.84
CA ASP A 906 -5.72 -39.45 -12.32
C ASP A 906 -4.91 -39.97 -11.10
N ARG A 907 -3.99 -39.19 -10.52
CA ARG A 907 -2.92 -39.70 -9.63
C ARG A 907 -2.98 -39.36 -8.12
N ASN A 908 -3.98 -38.62 -7.62
CA ASN A 908 -4.22 -38.56 -6.16
C ASN A 908 -4.94 -39.83 -5.72
N ARG A 909 -4.13 -40.81 -5.37
CA ARG A 909 -4.49 -42.18 -5.02
C ARG A 909 -3.60 -42.57 -3.86
N ARG A 910 -4.19 -43.18 -2.83
CA ARG A 910 -3.45 -43.61 -1.63
C ARG A 910 -2.26 -44.47 -2.03
N LYS A 911 -1.08 -44.22 -1.46
CA LYS A 911 0.12 -44.98 -1.80
C LYS A 911 0.11 -46.32 -1.06
N GLN A 912 0.25 -47.42 -1.79
CA GLN A 912 0.39 -48.76 -1.25
C GLN A 912 1.78 -49.30 -1.56
N PRO A 913 2.53 -49.81 -0.58
CA PRO A 913 3.83 -50.44 -0.84
C PRO A 913 3.62 -51.73 -1.64
N VAL A 914 4.34 -51.89 -2.74
CA VAL A 914 4.25 -53.08 -3.60
C VAL A 914 5.57 -53.82 -3.74
N PHE A 915 6.70 -53.17 -3.47
CA PHE A 915 8.02 -53.80 -3.51
C PHE A 915 8.94 -53.08 -2.55
N LEU A 916 9.66 -53.83 -1.72
CA LEU A 916 10.62 -53.27 -0.78
C LEU A 916 11.99 -53.92 -0.99
N THR A 917 13.05 -53.13 -0.90
CA THR A 917 14.43 -53.61 -0.91
C THR A 917 15.18 -52.93 0.22
N ALA A 918 15.83 -53.72 1.07
CA ALA A 918 16.62 -53.20 2.17
C ALA A 918 18.00 -53.83 2.22
N THR A 919 19.00 -53.07 2.64
CA THR A 919 20.39 -53.52 2.71
C THR A 919 21.06 -53.03 3.99
N GLY A 920 22.15 -53.69 4.37
CA GLY A 920 23.03 -53.29 5.47
C GLY A 920 22.48 -53.63 6.85
N ARG A 921 22.54 -54.91 7.21
CA ARG A 921 22.06 -55.46 8.50
C ARG A 921 20.55 -55.32 8.64
N VAL A 922 19.83 -55.96 7.73
CA VAL A 922 18.38 -56.00 7.78
C VAL A 922 17.95 -56.86 8.97
N ALA A 923 16.97 -56.38 9.73
CA ALA A 923 16.25 -57.15 10.73
C ALA A 923 14.75 -56.84 10.65
N ALA A 924 13.94 -57.84 10.31
CA ALA A 924 12.48 -57.77 10.39
C ALA A 924 12.03 -58.48 11.66
N ILE A 925 11.22 -57.81 12.48
CA ILE A 925 10.66 -58.34 13.71
C ILE A 925 9.14 -58.28 13.59
N LEU A 926 8.52 -59.44 13.75
CA LEU A 926 7.08 -59.59 13.81
C LEU A 926 6.70 -60.05 15.21
N ALA A 927 5.84 -59.30 15.88
CA ALA A 927 5.32 -59.66 17.19
C ALA A 927 3.80 -59.86 17.12
N ASN A 928 3.34 -61.03 17.52
CA ASN A 928 1.92 -61.31 17.73
C ASN A 928 1.61 -61.20 19.21
N TYR A 929 0.63 -60.37 19.53
CA TYR A 929 0.04 -60.29 20.86
C TYR A 929 -1.37 -60.85 20.83
N ASP A 930 -1.90 -61.15 22.02
CA ASP A 930 -3.30 -61.49 22.22
C ASP A 930 -4.26 -60.40 21.74
N ASP A 931 -5.56 -60.70 21.79
CA ASP A 931 -6.62 -59.77 21.37
C ASP A 931 -6.61 -58.48 22.22
N SER A 932 -6.12 -58.53 23.47
CA SER A 932 -5.91 -57.34 24.30
C SER A 932 -4.69 -56.52 23.90
N GLY A 933 -3.78 -57.06 23.09
CA GLY A 933 -2.51 -56.43 22.71
C GLY A 933 -1.50 -56.33 23.85
N THR A 934 -1.73 -57.00 24.98
CA THR A 934 -0.90 -56.89 26.18
C THR A 934 0.06 -58.06 26.33
N THR A 935 -0.33 -59.26 25.92
CA THR A 935 0.48 -60.47 26.10
C THR A 935 1.11 -60.86 24.79
N LEU A 936 2.44 -60.93 24.73
CA LEU A 936 3.16 -61.44 23.56
C LEU A 936 2.90 -62.95 23.43
N LEU A 937 2.25 -63.36 22.34
CA LEU A 937 1.95 -64.76 22.03
C LEU A 937 3.07 -65.41 21.22
N SER A 938 3.62 -64.68 20.24
CA SER A 938 4.75 -65.17 19.46
C SER A 938 5.58 -64.01 18.94
N ARG A 939 6.85 -64.25 18.66
CA ARG A 939 7.73 -63.29 18.01
C ARG A 939 8.60 -64.00 16.98
N SER A 940 8.64 -63.50 15.75
CA SER A 940 9.62 -63.95 14.76
C SER A 940 10.58 -62.82 14.44
N ARG A 941 11.87 -63.13 14.39
CA ARG A 941 12.93 -62.20 14.01
C ARG A 941 13.71 -62.80 12.86
N LEU A 942 13.77 -62.07 11.77
CA LEU A 942 14.48 -62.45 10.57
C LEU A 942 15.61 -61.44 10.33
N ALA A 943 16.85 -61.91 10.13
CA ALA A 943 17.99 -61.04 9.91
C ALA A 943 18.91 -61.52 8.79
N GLY A 944 19.51 -60.58 8.06
CA GLY A 944 20.47 -60.85 6.98
C GLY A 944 21.07 -59.57 6.37
N PRO A 945 21.98 -59.67 5.39
CA PRO A 945 22.65 -58.50 4.83
C PRO A 945 21.77 -57.74 3.82
N ALA A 946 20.86 -58.41 3.12
CA ALA A 946 19.92 -57.82 2.17
C ALA A 946 18.58 -58.55 2.16
N LEU A 947 17.48 -57.80 2.06
CA LEU A 947 16.12 -58.32 2.01
C LEU A 947 15.35 -57.69 0.85
N THR A 948 14.62 -58.52 0.11
CA THR A 948 13.66 -58.10 -0.91
C THR A 948 12.28 -58.64 -0.56
N LEU A 949 11.26 -57.80 -0.60
CA LEU A 949 9.86 -58.18 -0.34
C LEU A 949 8.99 -57.76 -1.54
N ASP A 950 8.44 -58.73 -2.26
CA ASP A 950 7.54 -58.50 -3.40
C ASP A 950 6.07 -58.67 -2.97
N LEU A 951 5.33 -57.56 -2.96
CA LEU A 951 3.92 -57.46 -2.59
C LEU A 951 3.01 -57.18 -3.80
N ARG A 952 3.52 -57.32 -5.02
CA ARG A 952 2.75 -57.04 -6.24
C ARG A 952 1.60 -58.02 -6.43
N GLU A 953 0.42 -57.50 -6.76
CA GLU A 953 -0.74 -58.33 -7.09
C GLU A 953 -0.48 -59.19 -8.34
N GLY A 954 -1.01 -60.42 -8.33
CA GLY A 954 -0.89 -61.37 -9.44
C GLY A 954 0.45 -62.11 -9.52
N ARG A 955 1.36 -61.89 -8.56
CA ARG A 955 2.58 -62.67 -8.37
C ARG A 955 2.55 -63.35 -7.00
N PRO A 956 3.22 -64.50 -6.83
CA PRO A 956 3.40 -65.07 -5.49
C PRO A 956 4.14 -64.05 -4.63
N ARG A 957 3.57 -63.71 -3.48
CA ARG A 957 4.18 -62.79 -2.52
C ARG A 957 5.40 -63.47 -1.92
N GLN A 958 6.58 -62.90 -2.15
CA GLN A 958 7.85 -63.52 -1.80
C GLN A 958 8.73 -62.56 -1.02
N LEU A 959 9.32 -63.09 0.05
CA LEU A 959 10.41 -62.47 0.76
C LEU A 959 11.69 -63.25 0.48
N LEU A 960 12.75 -62.55 0.09
CA LEU A 960 14.06 -63.09 -0.18
C LEU A 960 15.07 -62.43 0.75
N ILE A 961 15.85 -63.22 1.48
CA ILE A 961 17.09 -62.75 2.10
C ILE A 961 18.27 -63.36 1.37
N GLU A 962 19.13 -62.50 0.84
CA GLU A 962 20.37 -62.89 0.19
C GLU A 962 21.50 -62.93 1.22
N GLY A 963 22.39 -63.91 1.13
CA GLY A 963 23.52 -64.10 2.03
C GLY A 963 23.18 -64.83 3.33
N GLU A 964 24.16 -64.85 4.23
CA GLU A 964 24.07 -65.47 5.55
C GLU A 964 23.05 -64.75 6.43
N GLY A 965 22.19 -65.51 7.10
CA GLY A 965 21.14 -64.92 7.92
C GLY A 965 20.61 -65.84 9.01
N THR A 966 19.69 -65.30 9.79
CA THR A 966 19.05 -65.99 10.92
C THR A 966 17.54 -65.76 10.95
N LEU A 967 16.80 -66.77 11.37
CA LEU A 967 15.37 -66.74 11.67
C LEU A 967 15.17 -67.28 13.08
N SER A 968 14.82 -66.41 14.02
CA SER A 968 14.36 -66.78 15.36
C SER A 968 12.84 -66.81 15.36
N LEU A 969 12.25 -67.87 15.88
CA LEU A 969 10.81 -68.03 16.10
C LEU A 969 10.61 -68.32 17.58
N GLU A 970 9.82 -67.51 18.25
CA GLU A 970 9.53 -67.64 19.67
C GLU A 970 8.02 -67.80 19.83
N ASP A 971 7.61 -68.85 20.53
CA ASP A 971 6.23 -69.16 20.89
C ASP A 971 6.09 -69.06 22.40
N TYR A 972 5.16 -68.25 22.87
CA TYR A 972 4.86 -67.97 24.27
C TYR A 972 3.43 -68.35 24.66
N GLU A 973 2.64 -68.89 23.72
CA GLU A 973 1.28 -69.34 24.02
C GLU A 973 1.31 -70.40 25.11
N THR A 974 0.72 -70.12 26.27
CA THR A 974 0.47 -71.16 27.29
C THR A 974 -0.62 -72.09 26.78
N ALA A 975 -0.49 -73.40 26.96
CA ALA A 975 -1.51 -74.36 26.57
C ALA A 975 -2.83 -73.89 27.16
N SER A 976 -3.82 -73.75 26.28
CA SER A 976 -5.19 -73.62 26.71
C SER A 976 -5.46 -74.69 27.77
N ALA A 977 -6.15 -74.34 28.87
CA ALA A 977 -6.44 -75.23 30.00
C ALA A 977 -7.16 -76.56 29.62
N THR A 978 -7.52 -76.73 28.34
CA THR A 978 -7.93 -77.99 27.75
C THR A 978 -6.70 -78.81 27.38
N PRO A 979 -6.39 -79.92 28.06
CA PRO A 979 -5.25 -80.76 27.71
C PRO A 979 -5.35 -81.15 26.24
N PRO A 980 -4.35 -80.83 25.39
CA PRO A 980 -4.39 -81.18 23.98
C PRO A 980 -4.52 -82.70 23.86
N ALA A 981 -5.36 -83.15 22.92
CA ALA A 981 -5.56 -84.57 22.66
C ALA A 981 -4.26 -85.21 22.14
N ALA A 982 -3.41 -85.70 23.05
CA ALA A 982 -2.23 -86.60 22.89
C ALA A 982 -1.26 -86.43 21.69
N GLY A 983 -1.43 -85.48 20.78
CA GLY A 983 -0.82 -85.48 19.45
C GLY A 983 -0.07 -84.22 19.05
N ASP A 984 0.01 -83.18 19.90
CA ASP A 984 0.71 -81.93 19.55
C ASP A 984 2.05 -81.81 20.28
N ARG A 985 3.09 -82.53 19.84
CA ARG A 985 4.43 -82.48 20.47
C ARG A 985 5.58 -82.68 19.47
N PHE A 986 6.24 -81.62 19.08
CA PHE A 986 7.42 -81.68 18.22
C PHE A 986 8.69 -81.68 19.08
N LEU A 987 9.42 -82.75 19.42
CA LEU A 987 9.47 -84.19 19.08
C LEU A 987 9.24 -85.04 20.37
N ALA A 988 8.05 -84.96 21.01
CA ALA A 988 7.53 -85.51 22.31
C ALA A 988 8.51 -86.21 23.32
N VAL A 989 8.66 -85.82 24.61
CA VAL A 989 7.74 -85.78 25.79
C VAL A 989 8.38 -84.83 26.85
N ASP A 990 7.73 -83.82 27.44
CA ASP A 990 6.73 -83.84 28.54
C ASP A 990 5.67 -82.73 28.38
N ALA A 991 4.55 -82.88 29.10
CA ALA A 991 3.29 -82.14 28.91
C ALA A 991 3.22 -80.72 29.50
N SER A 992 4.30 -80.18 30.06
CA SER A 992 4.18 -79.12 31.07
C SER A 992 4.52 -77.70 30.64
N ASP A 993 5.19 -77.45 29.51
CA ASP A 993 5.57 -76.07 29.18
C ASP A 993 5.57 -75.78 27.66
N ASP A 994 4.68 -74.89 27.24
CA ASP A 994 4.34 -74.57 25.84
C ASP A 994 5.23 -73.50 25.20
N ARG A 995 6.24 -73.01 25.94
CA ARG A 995 7.15 -71.98 25.45
C ARG A 995 8.30 -72.60 24.68
N SER A 996 8.55 -72.11 23.47
CA SER A 996 9.65 -72.62 22.66
C SER A 996 10.34 -71.55 21.83
N GLN A 997 11.60 -71.79 21.50
CA GLN A 997 12.40 -70.96 20.63
C GLN A 997 13.03 -71.83 19.54
N THR A 998 12.81 -71.49 18.27
CA THR A 998 13.47 -72.10 17.12
C THR A 998 14.38 -71.09 16.47
N LEU A 999 15.68 -71.39 16.37
CA LEU A 999 16.65 -70.61 15.62
C LEU A 999 17.05 -71.39 14.37
N ILE A 1000 16.92 -70.77 13.19
CA ILE A 1000 17.40 -71.32 11.92
C ILE A 1000 18.46 -70.37 11.37
N THR A 1001 19.66 -70.86 11.10
CA THR A 1001 20.74 -70.13 10.43
C THR A 1001 20.98 -70.74 9.05
N TRP A 1002 21.41 -69.93 8.09
CA TRP A 1002 21.76 -70.38 6.73
C TRP A 1002 22.88 -69.52 6.16
N ARG A 1003 23.57 -70.01 5.11
CA ARG A 1003 24.71 -69.32 4.51
C ARG A 1003 24.41 -68.59 3.20
N ASN A 1004 23.55 -69.13 2.34
CA ASN A 1004 23.39 -68.60 0.98
C ASN A 1004 22.14 -67.73 0.80
N ASN A 1005 20.93 -68.28 1.00
CA ASN A 1005 19.70 -67.48 0.96
C ASN A 1005 18.54 -68.15 1.69
N LEU A 1006 17.54 -67.31 2.00
CA LEU A 1006 16.19 -67.70 2.38
C LEU A 1006 15.20 -67.18 1.34
N ILE A 1007 14.34 -68.05 0.83
CA ILE A 1007 13.14 -67.68 0.07
C ILE A 1007 11.91 -68.04 0.90
N TYR A 1008 11.09 -67.07 1.23
CA TYR A 1008 9.84 -67.23 1.96
C TYR A 1008 8.65 -66.89 1.05
N ASP A 1009 7.83 -67.89 0.73
CA ASP A 1009 6.57 -67.74 0.01
C ASP A 1009 5.45 -67.46 1.03
N LEU A 1010 5.00 -66.20 1.08
CA LEU A 1010 3.99 -65.71 2.02
C LEU A 1010 2.62 -66.35 1.73
N ASP A 1011 2.31 -66.61 0.46
CA ASP A 1011 1.04 -67.24 0.06
C ASP A 1011 0.95 -68.71 0.45
N GLN A 1012 2.09 -69.39 0.55
CA GLN A 1012 2.18 -70.80 0.97
C GLN A 1012 2.60 -70.97 2.45
N ASN A 1013 3.02 -69.91 3.14
CA ASN A 1013 3.64 -69.98 4.47
C ASN A 1013 4.85 -70.94 4.47
N ARG A 1014 5.68 -70.87 3.42
CA ARG A 1014 6.78 -71.81 3.14
C ARG A 1014 8.12 -71.10 3.04
N ALA A 1015 9.10 -71.50 3.84
CA ALA A 1015 10.48 -71.06 3.75
C ALA A 1015 11.38 -72.11 3.10
N THR A 1016 12.31 -71.68 2.26
CA THR A 1016 13.39 -72.49 1.68
C THR A 1016 14.72 -71.87 2.06
N PHE A 1017 15.52 -72.59 2.83
CA PHE A 1017 16.86 -72.21 3.29
C PHE A 1017 17.90 -72.98 2.50
N THR A 1018 18.97 -72.32 2.04
CA THR A 1018 20.01 -72.95 1.22
C THR A 1018 21.41 -72.72 1.77
N ASP A 1019 22.25 -73.76 1.63
CA ASP A 1019 23.65 -73.90 2.04
C ASP A 1019 23.87 -73.79 3.56
N SER A 1020 24.45 -74.86 4.15
CA SER A 1020 24.89 -74.89 5.55
C SER A 1020 23.80 -74.46 6.53
N VAL A 1021 22.59 -75.01 6.38
CA VAL A 1021 21.42 -74.70 7.20
C VAL A 1021 21.53 -75.40 8.55
N GLN A 1022 21.41 -74.64 9.64
CA GLN A 1022 21.33 -75.19 10.99
C GLN A 1022 20.02 -74.78 11.63
N LEU A 1023 19.30 -75.73 12.20
CA LEU A 1023 18.13 -75.50 13.05
C LEU A 1023 18.49 -75.88 14.48
N GLN A 1024 18.14 -75.01 15.43
CA GLN A 1024 18.25 -75.24 16.86
C GLN A 1024 16.89 -74.98 17.50
N TYR A 1025 16.32 -75.98 18.16
CA TYR A 1025 15.05 -75.89 18.87
C TYR A 1025 15.31 -75.99 20.37
N LEU A 1026 14.84 -74.99 21.11
CA LEU A 1026 15.10 -74.77 22.53
C LEU A 1026 13.77 -74.65 23.29
N THR A 1027 13.69 -75.28 24.46
CA THR A 1027 12.54 -75.22 25.36
C THR A 1027 12.99 -75.13 26.82
N GLY A 1028 12.10 -74.69 27.71
CA GLY A 1028 12.37 -74.54 29.15
C GLY A 1028 13.61 -73.68 29.42
N ARG A 1029 14.47 -74.12 30.34
CA ARG A 1029 15.68 -73.38 30.75
C ARG A 1029 16.71 -73.09 29.64
N TYR A 1030 16.61 -73.75 28.48
CA TYR A 1030 17.54 -73.51 27.36
C TYR A 1030 17.11 -72.33 26.48
N MET A 1031 15.93 -71.76 26.67
CA MET A 1031 15.51 -70.56 25.92
C MET A 1031 16.40 -69.37 26.28
N VAL A 1032 17.08 -68.80 25.28
CA VAL A 1032 18.11 -67.77 25.48
C VAL A 1032 17.51 -66.41 25.85
N LEU A 1033 16.28 -66.12 25.39
CA LEU A 1033 15.62 -64.81 25.53
C LEU A 1033 14.56 -64.74 26.64
N ALA A 1034 14.42 -65.77 27.47
CA ALA A 1034 13.42 -65.80 28.54
C ALA A 1034 13.67 -64.73 29.63
N GLU A 1035 14.94 -64.42 29.91
CA GLU A 1035 15.33 -63.43 30.93
C GLU A 1035 15.09 -61.98 30.49
N GLU A 1036 15.32 -61.64 29.21
CA GLU A 1036 15.16 -60.27 28.69
C GLU A 1036 13.69 -59.83 28.62
N LEU A 1037 12.75 -60.77 28.51
CA LEU A 1037 11.31 -60.49 28.42
C LEU A 1037 10.61 -60.43 29.79
N GLY A 1038 11.34 -60.59 30.90
CA GLY A 1038 10.73 -60.61 32.23
C GLY A 1038 9.77 -61.79 32.46
N LEU A 1039 9.86 -62.84 31.62
CA LEU A 1039 8.99 -64.01 31.67
C LEU A 1039 9.41 -65.03 32.76
N ARG A 1040 10.31 -64.64 33.66
CA ARG A 1040 10.64 -65.46 34.84
C ARG A 1040 9.36 -65.64 35.65
N PRO A 1041 8.85 -66.87 35.82
CA PRO A 1041 7.75 -67.11 36.72
C PRO A 1041 8.18 -66.63 38.12
N ASP A 1042 7.26 -66.01 38.87
CA ASP A 1042 7.40 -65.85 40.31
C ASP A 1042 7.90 -67.19 40.89
N ASN A 1043 8.98 -67.13 41.66
CA ASN A 1043 10.00 -68.15 41.97
C ASN A 1043 9.57 -69.57 42.45
N ASP A 1044 8.33 -70.02 42.28
CA ASP A 1044 7.82 -71.29 42.86
C ASP A 1044 7.43 -72.37 41.84
N ALA A 1045 7.57 -72.14 40.53
CA ALA A 1045 7.41 -73.21 39.52
C ALA A 1045 8.74 -73.98 39.37
N ALA A 1046 8.68 -75.30 39.55
CA ALA A 1046 9.82 -76.21 39.42
C ALA A 1046 10.63 -75.93 38.15
N GLU A 1047 11.96 -75.90 38.25
CA GLU A 1047 12.89 -75.72 37.12
C GLU A 1047 12.61 -76.76 36.04
N ASP A 1048 11.84 -76.41 35.00
CA ASP A 1048 11.64 -77.28 33.84
C ASP A 1048 13.01 -77.54 33.18
N GLU A 1049 13.41 -78.82 33.10
CA GLU A 1049 14.76 -79.24 32.67
C GLU A 1049 15.14 -78.77 31.26
N GLY A 1050 14.17 -78.32 30.47
CA GLY A 1050 14.31 -77.85 29.10
C GLY A 1050 14.83 -78.92 28.13
N ARG A 1051 14.77 -78.64 26.84
CA ARG A 1051 15.34 -79.51 25.79
C ARG A 1051 16.00 -78.68 24.70
N GLU A 1052 17.10 -79.20 24.18
CA GLU A 1052 17.80 -78.68 23.01
C GLU A 1052 17.82 -79.76 21.90
N THR A 1053 17.45 -79.37 20.69
CA THR A 1053 17.53 -80.21 19.49
C THR A 1053 18.23 -79.43 18.39
N THR A 1054 19.23 -80.01 17.75
CA THR A 1054 19.92 -79.40 16.60
C THR A 1054 19.74 -80.22 15.34
N LEU A 1055 19.69 -79.57 14.18
CA LEU A 1055 19.67 -80.18 12.86
C LEU A 1055 20.59 -79.41 11.91
N ASP A 1056 21.49 -80.10 11.23
CA ASP A 1056 22.37 -79.56 10.17
C ASP A 1056 22.00 -80.16 8.81
N CYS A 1057 21.94 -79.37 7.74
CA CYS A 1057 21.74 -79.84 6.36
C CYS A 1057 22.16 -78.79 5.29
N ASP A 1058 22.16 -79.15 4.01
CA ASP A 1058 22.47 -78.22 2.91
C ASP A 1058 21.24 -77.45 2.39
N LEU A 1059 20.04 -78.04 2.49
CA LEU A 1059 18.79 -77.45 2.01
C LEU A 1059 17.67 -77.81 2.98
N MET A 1060 16.93 -76.82 3.45
CA MET A 1060 15.75 -77.04 4.29
C MET A 1060 14.53 -76.34 3.71
N ILE A 1061 13.44 -77.07 3.53
CA ILE A 1061 12.13 -76.52 3.16
C ILE A 1061 11.22 -76.67 4.38
N VAL A 1062 10.66 -75.58 4.87
CA VAL A 1062 9.81 -75.54 6.06
C VAL A 1062 8.45 -74.98 5.70
N ASP A 1063 7.39 -75.72 6.01
CA ASP A 1063 6.03 -75.22 5.99
C ASP A 1063 5.61 -74.86 7.40
N PHE A 1064 5.18 -73.62 7.61
CA PHE A 1064 4.69 -73.15 8.90
C PHE A 1064 3.18 -73.38 9.03
N ALA A 1065 2.73 -73.69 10.24
CA ALA A 1065 1.32 -73.78 10.58
C ALA A 1065 0.70 -72.38 10.56
N ARG A 1066 -0.50 -72.24 9.97
CA ARG A 1066 -1.33 -71.05 10.15
C ARG A 1066 -2.10 -71.20 11.47
N GLY A 1067 -2.27 -70.11 12.24
CA GLY A 1067 -2.96 -70.12 13.54
C GLY A 1067 -4.24 -70.98 13.60
N ALA A 1068 -4.46 -71.61 14.76
CA ALA A 1068 -5.36 -72.73 14.99
C ALA A 1068 -6.86 -72.39 14.85
N ALA A 1069 -7.35 -72.34 13.63
CA ALA A 1069 -8.69 -72.80 13.31
C ALA A 1069 -8.68 -73.31 11.87
N GLU A 1070 -8.82 -74.63 11.68
CA GLU A 1070 -9.30 -75.22 10.43
C GLU A 1070 -10.77 -74.84 10.14
N GLU A 1071 -11.21 -73.64 10.53
CA GLU A 1071 -12.32 -73.02 9.84
C GLU A 1071 -11.86 -72.83 8.38
N PRO A 1072 -12.68 -73.21 7.38
CA PRO A 1072 -12.36 -72.91 5.99
C PRO A 1072 -12.05 -71.43 5.91
N VAL A 1073 -10.78 -71.13 5.59
CA VAL A 1073 -10.25 -69.78 5.38
C VAL A 1073 -11.36 -68.94 4.76
N ARG A 1074 -11.96 -68.02 5.53
CA ARG A 1074 -12.95 -67.11 4.94
C ARG A 1074 -12.26 -66.49 3.73
N PRO A 1075 -12.83 -66.56 2.52
CA PRO A 1075 -12.20 -65.94 1.35
C PRO A 1075 -11.94 -64.46 1.70
N GLY A 1076 -10.65 -64.11 1.85
CA GLY A 1076 -10.21 -62.80 2.35
C GLY A 1076 -9.44 -62.80 3.69
N ALA A 1077 -9.28 -63.93 4.39
CA ALA A 1077 -8.37 -63.99 5.54
C ALA A 1077 -6.90 -63.93 5.04
N PRO A 1078 -6.14 -62.89 5.41
CA PRO A 1078 -4.88 -62.57 4.75
C PRO A 1078 -3.73 -63.50 5.17
N ALA A 1079 -2.90 -63.86 4.21
CA ALA A 1079 -1.66 -64.61 4.42
C ALA A 1079 -0.54 -63.66 4.85
N GLY A 1080 -0.28 -63.58 6.16
CA GLY A 1080 0.93 -62.95 6.72
C GLY A 1080 1.98 -64.00 7.08
N MET A 1081 3.15 -63.55 7.54
CA MET A 1081 4.23 -64.41 8.02
C MET A 1081 3.88 -64.99 9.39
N ASP A 1082 2.83 -65.82 9.49
CA ASP A 1082 2.43 -66.45 10.74
C ASP A 1082 3.30 -67.70 10.98
N ALA A 1083 4.58 -67.47 11.26
CA ALA A 1083 5.59 -68.50 11.45
C ALA A 1083 5.62 -69.02 12.90
N ARG A 1084 4.46 -69.13 13.57
CA ARG A 1084 4.40 -69.54 15.00
C ARG A 1084 5.00 -70.91 15.22
N ARG A 1085 4.70 -71.85 14.31
CA ARG A 1085 4.97 -73.28 14.50
C ARG A 1085 5.37 -73.94 13.19
N ILE A 1086 6.37 -74.80 13.23
CA ILE A 1086 6.70 -75.66 12.09
C ILE A 1086 5.61 -76.74 11.96
N ARG A 1087 4.94 -76.80 10.80
CA ARG A 1087 3.95 -77.84 10.45
C ARG A 1087 4.63 -79.06 9.85
N GLN A 1088 5.56 -78.84 8.94
CA GLN A 1088 6.39 -79.88 8.37
C GLN A 1088 7.70 -79.27 7.87
N PHE A 1089 8.76 -80.07 7.82
CA PHE A 1089 9.97 -79.66 7.14
C PHE A 1089 10.53 -80.81 6.31
N ARG A 1090 11.37 -80.49 5.33
CA ARG A 1090 12.20 -81.43 4.60
C ARG A 1090 13.62 -80.90 4.54
N ALA A 1091 14.57 -81.61 5.13
CA ALA A 1091 15.99 -81.33 5.12
C ALA A 1091 16.70 -82.26 4.14
N LYS A 1092 17.65 -81.75 3.35
CA LYS A 1092 18.44 -82.50 2.37
C LYS A 1092 19.90 -82.12 2.41
N GLY A 1093 20.76 -83.07 2.04
CA GLY A 1093 22.21 -82.89 1.94
C GLY A 1093 22.87 -82.98 3.32
N ALA A 1094 23.55 -84.11 3.56
CA ALA A 1094 24.29 -84.40 4.79
C ALA A 1094 23.51 -84.12 6.09
N VAL A 1095 22.24 -84.54 6.15
CA VAL A 1095 21.36 -84.27 7.29
C VAL A 1095 21.88 -84.93 8.56
N ARG A 1096 22.03 -84.15 9.62
CA ARG A 1096 22.32 -84.63 10.98
C ARG A 1096 21.34 -84.00 11.94
N LEU A 1097 20.59 -84.80 12.70
CA LEU A 1097 19.78 -84.28 13.80
C LEU A 1097 20.27 -84.89 15.11
N ASN A 1098 20.46 -84.05 16.11
CA ASN A 1098 20.92 -84.40 17.44
C ASN A 1098 19.95 -83.87 18.49
N ASP A 1099 19.52 -84.76 19.36
CA ASP A 1099 18.52 -84.53 20.38
C ASP A 1099 18.86 -85.42 21.58
N ALA A 1100 18.38 -85.07 22.77
CA ALA A 1100 18.73 -85.75 24.02
C ALA A 1100 18.45 -87.27 23.97
N GLN A 1101 17.45 -87.69 23.21
CA GLN A 1101 17.03 -89.09 23.07
C GLN A 1101 17.24 -89.67 21.66
N LEU A 1102 17.63 -88.83 20.68
CA LEU A 1102 17.60 -89.19 19.25
C LEU A 1102 18.80 -88.57 18.52
N ILE A 1103 19.61 -89.40 17.87
CA ILE A 1103 20.66 -88.95 16.95
C ILE A 1103 20.40 -89.64 15.61
N LEU A 1104 20.29 -88.88 14.53
CA LEU A 1104 20.10 -89.43 13.19
C LEU A 1104 21.02 -88.81 12.16
N THR A 1105 21.34 -89.59 11.13
CA THR A 1105 22.04 -89.14 9.93
C THR A 1105 21.35 -89.67 8.68
N ALA A 1106 21.14 -88.82 7.67
CA ALA A 1106 20.44 -89.17 6.43
C ALA A 1106 20.86 -88.23 5.29
N ASP A 1107 20.45 -88.51 4.05
CA ASP A 1107 20.61 -87.59 2.92
C ASP A 1107 19.32 -86.77 2.68
N ASP A 1108 18.16 -87.28 3.07
CA ASP A 1108 16.85 -86.61 3.06
C ASP A 1108 16.08 -86.98 4.34
N LEU A 1109 15.55 -85.98 5.03
CA LEU A 1109 14.74 -86.11 6.23
C LEU A 1109 13.47 -85.30 6.04
N ALA A 1110 12.30 -85.93 6.08
CA ALA A 1110 11.02 -85.25 6.12
C ALA A 1110 10.36 -85.44 7.49
N TYR A 1111 9.90 -84.35 8.09
CA TYR A 1111 9.07 -84.34 9.28
C TYR A 1111 7.68 -83.83 8.95
N ASN A 1112 6.63 -84.48 9.47
CA ASN A 1112 5.25 -84.02 9.37
C ASN A 1112 4.59 -83.99 10.76
N ARG A 1113 4.17 -82.80 11.23
CA ARG A 1113 3.56 -82.61 12.55
C ARG A 1113 2.21 -83.28 12.71
N PRO A 1114 1.23 -83.13 11.78
CA PRO A 1114 -0.04 -83.85 11.88
C PRO A 1114 0.09 -85.37 12.07
N SER A 1115 1.07 -86.01 11.43
CA SER A 1115 1.31 -87.45 11.59
C SER A 1115 2.34 -87.81 12.66
N GLN A 1116 3.09 -86.83 13.19
CA GLN A 1116 4.24 -87.03 14.08
C GLN A 1116 5.25 -88.08 13.56
N GLN A 1117 5.47 -88.09 12.24
CA GLN A 1117 6.38 -89.03 11.59
C GLN A 1117 7.62 -88.32 11.07
N LEU A 1118 8.78 -88.93 11.31
CA LEU A 1118 10.00 -88.69 10.56
C LEU A 1118 10.13 -89.74 9.47
N LEU A 1119 10.49 -89.32 8.27
CA LEU A 1119 10.85 -90.18 7.15
C LEU A 1119 12.29 -89.87 6.77
N LEU A 1120 13.18 -90.85 6.91
CA LEU A 1120 14.59 -90.71 6.58
C LEU A 1120 14.92 -91.54 5.34
N GLU A 1121 15.69 -90.96 4.43
CA GLU A 1121 16.24 -91.63 3.25
C GLU A 1121 17.74 -91.33 3.15
N GLY A 1122 18.55 -92.37 2.97
CA GLY A 1122 19.98 -92.25 2.78
C GLY A 1122 20.44 -92.83 1.45
N ALA A 1123 21.45 -92.22 0.85
CA ALA A 1123 22.07 -92.65 -0.38
C ALA A 1123 22.91 -93.90 -0.15
N ALA A 1124 22.93 -94.79 -1.13
CA ALA A 1124 23.83 -95.93 -1.12
C ALA A 1124 25.29 -95.44 -1.29
N PRO A 1125 26.27 -95.98 -0.54
CA PRO A 1125 26.17 -97.12 0.40
C PRO A 1125 25.91 -96.74 1.87
N ARG A 1126 25.76 -95.44 2.22
CA ARG A 1126 25.70 -94.98 3.61
C ARG A 1126 24.37 -95.35 4.30
N GLY A 1127 23.26 -95.24 3.58
CA GLY A 1127 21.92 -95.40 4.16
C GLY A 1127 21.59 -94.31 5.19
N ALA A 1128 20.37 -94.35 5.71
CA ALA A 1128 19.96 -93.54 6.85
C ALA A 1128 20.21 -94.32 8.15
N GLU A 1129 20.76 -93.64 9.15
CA GLU A 1129 21.04 -94.19 10.47
C GLU A 1129 20.26 -93.44 11.54
N LEU A 1130 19.65 -94.20 12.45
CA LEU A 1130 18.89 -93.69 13.58
C LEU A 1130 19.38 -94.36 14.86
N PHE A 1131 19.85 -93.57 15.81
CA PHE A 1131 20.19 -93.98 17.17
C PHE A 1131 19.18 -93.38 18.12
N PHE A 1132 18.55 -94.20 18.95
CA PHE A 1132 17.62 -93.71 19.95
C PHE A 1132 17.80 -94.40 21.29
N ARG A 1133 17.46 -93.68 22.36
CA ARG A 1133 17.53 -94.18 23.73
C ARG A 1133 16.21 -93.89 24.43
N ARG A 1134 15.43 -94.92 24.73
CA ARG A 1134 14.27 -94.74 25.62
C ARG A 1134 14.78 -94.63 27.07
N PRO A 1135 14.16 -93.80 27.91
CA PRO A 1135 14.47 -93.76 29.34
C PRO A 1135 14.43 -95.18 29.93
N GLY A 1136 15.52 -95.62 30.55
CA GLY A 1136 15.64 -96.97 31.13
C GLY A 1136 15.93 -98.12 30.15
N SER A 1137 16.08 -97.88 28.83
CA SER A 1137 16.44 -98.92 27.85
C SER A 1137 17.88 -98.81 27.35
N ILE A 1138 18.42 -99.91 26.80
CA ILE A 1138 19.68 -99.91 26.05
C ILE A 1138 19.47 -99.11 24.75
N PRO A 1139 20.43 -98.26 24.33
CA PRO A 1139 20.37 -97.57 23.05
C PRO A 1139 20.19 -98.55 21.89
N GLN A 1140 19.30 -98.22 20.95
CA GLN A 1140 19.06 -99.00 19.74
C GLN A 1140 19.54 -98.23 18.51
N ARG A 1141 20.11 -98.95 17.54
CA ARG A 1141 20.54 -98.42 16.24
C ARG A 1141 19.74 -99.10 15.13
N LEU A 1142 19.14 -98.30 14.26
CA LEU A 1142 18.49 -98.75 13.03
C LEU A 1142 19.25 -98.18 11.83
N THR A 1143 19.46 -99.01 10.81
CA THR A 1143 20.18 -98.62 9.59
C THR A 1143 19.46 -99.21 8.38
N ALA A 1144 19.01 -98.36 7.47
CA ALA A 1144 18.20 -98.75 6.31
C ALA A 1144 18.37 -97.74 5.17
N ARG A 1145 17.98 -98.08 3.93
CA ARG A 1145 17.94 -97.09 2.86
C ARG A 1145 16.83 -96.07 3.11
N ARG A 1146 15.65 -96.55 3.53
CA ARG A 1146 14.51 -95.72 3.89
C ARG A 1146 13.86 -96.24 5.17
N LEU A 1147 13.70 -95.38 6.16
CA LEU A 1147 13.02 -95.70 7.43
C LEU A 1147 12.00 -94.63 7.80
N SER A 1148 10.93 -95.04 8.47
CA SER A 1148 10.00 -94.13 9.12
C SER A 1148 10.08 -94.31 10.63
N TRP A 1149 10.03 -93.20 11.36
CA TRP A 1149 10.04 -93.16 12.81
C TRP A 1149 8.79 -92.43 13.30
N ASP A 1150 7.96 -93.13 14.06
CA ASP A 1150 6.80 -92.58 14.75
C ASP A 1150 7.25 -92.01 16.10
N LEU A 1151 7.15 -90.70 16.26
CA LEU A 1151 7.61 -89.99 17.47
C LEU A 1151 6.71 -90.24 18.68
N VAL A 1152 5.42 -90.50 18.46
CA VAL A 1152 4.44 -90.73 19.53
C VAL A 1152 4.63 -92.13 20.11
N ASN A 1153 4.73 -93.12 19.23
CA ASN A 1153 4.89 -94.51 19.63
C ASN A 1153 6.36 -94.91 19.87
N GLN A 1154 7.31 -94.04 19.47
CA GLN A 1154 8.75 -94.32 19.46
C GLN A 1154 9.08 -95.62 18.71
N VAL A 1155 8.42 -95.86 17.56
CA VAL A 1155 8.58 -97.08 16.74
C VAL A 1155 9.22 -96.75 15.41
N GLY A 1156 10.31 -97.46 15.08
CA GLY A 1156 10.97 -97.39 13.79
C GLY A 1156 10.51 -98.51 12.86
N THR A 1157 10.09 -98.16 11.66
CA THR A 1157 9.72 -99.09 10.58
C THR A 1157 10.72 -98.99 9.44
N ILE A 1158 11.38 -100.09 9.11
CA ILE A 1158 12.22 -100.19 7.93
C ILE A 1158 11.30 -100.29 6.71
N ILE A 1159 11.30 -99.27 5.86
CA ILE A 1159 10.51 -99.25 4.62
C ILE A 1159 11.29 -99.93 3.50
N GLU A 1160 12.58 -99.61 3.38
CA GLU A 1160 13.47 -100.19 2.38
C GLU A 1160 14.82 -100.50 3.03
N PRO A 1161 15.24 -101.77 3.13
CA PRO A 1161 16.53 -102.13 3.70
C PRO A 1161 17.69 -101.60 2.83
N LEU A 1162 18.88 -101.45 3.41
CA LEU A 1162 20.10 -101.27 2.62
C LEU A 1162 20.24 -102.51 1.74
N GLY A 1163 20.09 -102.34 0.42
CA GLY A 1163 20.21 -103.45 -0.53
C GLY A 1163 21.50 -104.21 -0.24
N THR A 1164 21.38 -105.49 0.11
CA THR A 1164 22.54 -106.37 0.16
C THR A 1164 23.10 -106.38 -1.24
N GLY A 1165 24.23 -105.69 -1.47
CA GLY A 1165 25.00 -105.91 -2.68
C GLY A 1165 25.22 -107.41 -2.79
N GLY A 1166 24.54 -108.05 -3.75
CA GLY A 1166 24.69 -109.47 -3.98
C GLY A 1166 26.16 -109.76 -4.29
N SER A 1167 26.81 -110.48 -3.40
CA SER A 1167 27.85 -111.42 -3.80
C SER A 1167 27.20 -112.65 -4.40
#